data_AF-A0A7W4PT59-F1
#
_entry.id   AF-A0A7W4PT59-F1
#
_cell.length_a   1.000
_cell.length_b   1.000
_cell.length_c   1.000
_cell.angle_alpha   90.00
_cell.angle_beta   90.00
_cell.angle_gamma   90.00
#
_symmetry.space_group_name_H-M   'P 1'
#
loop_
_entity.id
_entity.type
_entity.pdbx_description
1 polymer ?
#
loop_
_entity_poly.entity_id
_entity_poly.type
_entity_poly.pdbx_seq_one_letter_code
_entity_poly.pdbx_strand_id
1 'polypeptide(L)'
;MAAEKFAVVAQWDREPAGTGTSSFSQPVYQIIAGALRLCGAVGAQDVPRLGLVENAFAALNAMVQGWQVSGLHVWAQTEGVLFLQAGQGKYAIGATSADHASQGFVQGQLGGAAAAGAVVLSGVSGGGFAVGNPVGVVLGDGTAFWSVIAAVSAGGVTLAQPLPSSAGAGALVVSYATAFARPLRVIGARVVDLGSGVETPLIPMSRLDYANLSGKAVPGGNPAQFFYDPQLELGALSVYPAPASGLSVVKFTAQRQLVAFETLASVPDFPPEWLAALRFGLAVEIAAEYDCPAEKLAGLKQAFDEKFAVVTRWDSEAQGTSTSPFGQPVYQMIAGALRLCGAVGAQDVPRLGLVENAFISLNAMVQGWQASGIHVWAEEECTLFLQPGQVRYLIGAGSPDAVAVGSQCVETVLAADGAAAQVTVGAAGAVAAGWRVGIWLDGGRVFWTSIAAVAGGGLTLAAALPSAASAGARVVAYPAPMVRPLRVPAARRRQFAGAGGQAIEIPLVPMSRLDYANIPNKTVPGVVTQFFYDPQLGAGVLHVWPAPSDNGSAVAFTAQRPLVPFADLSSVPDFPDEWLAAMRWNLAVELWPEYNGSGKMAGNTAQYAVLKQEAVSRLMVAQGWDRESQSVLFGAGAGPAGRAG
;
A
#
# COMPACT_ATOMS: atom_id res chain seq x y z
N MET A 1 -20.39 15.71 -66.13
CA MET A 1 -20.47 15.91 -64.66
C MET A 1 -21.09 14.65 -64.07
N ALA A 2 -20.25 13.65 -63.75
CA ALA A 2 -20.54 12.41 -62.99
C ALA A 2 -19.54 11.34 -63.43
N ALA A 3 -18.29 11.43 -62.96
CA ALA A 3 -17.29 10.39 -63.13
C ALA A 3 -16.25 10.51 -62.01
N GLU A 4 -16.70 10.34 -60.76
CA GLU A 4 -15.84 10.18 -59.58
C GLU A 4 -16.75 9.77 -58.41
N LYS A 5 -16.88 8.46 -58.13
CA LYS A 5 -17.36 7.93 -56.82
C LYS A 5 -17.35 6.40 -56.63
N PHE A 6 -16.56 5.61 -57.37
CA PHE A 6 -16.50 4.15 -57.18
C PHE A 6 -15.09 3.54 -57.23
N ALA A 7 -14.18 4.03 -56.38
CA ALA A 7 -12.84 3.44 -56.26
C ALA A 7 -12.34 3.42 -54.81
N VAL A 8 -13.00 2.68 -53.90
CA VAL A 8 -12.44 2.31 -52.58
C VAL A 8 -12.95 0.93 -52.09
N VAL A 9 -13.02 -0.09 -52.96
CA VAL A 9 -13.46 -1.45 -52.52
C VAL A 9 -12.51 -2.58 -52.98
N ALA A 10 -11.25 -2.29 -53.30
CA ALA A 10 -10.31 -3.36 -53.66
C ALA A 10 -8.87 -3.05 -53.24
N GLN A 11 -8.56 -3.26 -51.96
CA GLN A 11 -7.20 -3.46 -51.47
C GLN A 11 -7.28 -4.16 -50.11
N TRP A 12 -7.58 -5.46 -50.14
CA TRP A 12 -7.59 -6.35 -48.97
C TRP A 12 -6.68 -7.58 -49.15
N ASP A 13 -5.70 -7.54 -50.05
CA ASP A 13 -4.71 -8.62 -50.18
C ASP A 13 -3.34 -8.10 -50.64
N ARG A 14 -2.49 -7.82 -49.64
CA ARG A 14 -1.02 -8.02 -49.59
C ARG A 14 -0.41 -7.08 -48.53
N GLU A 15 -0.18 -7.61 -47.34
CA GLU A 15 0.90 -7.09 -46.49
C GLU A 15 2.20 -7.83 -46.83
N PRO A 16 3.31 -7.12 -47.08
CA PRO A 16 4.63 -7.73 -47.01
C PRO A 16 5.02 -7.88 -45.53
N ALA A 17 5.58 -9.04 -45.19
CA ALA A 17 6.08 -9.37 -43.86
C ALA A 17 7.04 -8.30 -43.33
N GLY A 18 6.69 -7.69 -42.19
CA GLY A 18 7.52 -6.75 -41.46
C GLY A 18 7.30 -6.89 -39.96
N THR A 19 8.23 -7.59 -39.30
CA THR A 19 8.57 -7.59 -37.85
C THR A 19 7.41 -7.44 -36.85
N GLY A 20 7.12 -8.56 -36.16
CA GLY A 20 6.08 -8.66 -35.14
C GLY A 20 6.09 -7.55 -34.10
N THR A 21 4.98 -6.80 -34.08
CA THR A 21 4.42 -6.16 -32.89
C THR A 21 2.93 -6.51 -32.88
N SER A 22 2.49 -7.16 -31.82
CA SER A 22 1.14 -7.69 -31.67
C SER A 22 0.15 -6.61 -31.23
N SER A 23 -0.12 -5.62 -32.09
CA SER A 23 -1.18 -4.62 -31.84
C SER A 23 -2.32 -4.82 -32.84
N PHE A 24 -3.20 -5.77 -32.56
CA PHE A 24 -4.51 -5.83 -33.23
C PHE A 24 -5.41 -4.78 -32.60
N SER A 25 -5.48 -3.59 -33.20
CA SER A 25 -6.36 -2.51 -32.73
C SER A 25 -7.44 -2.19 -33.76
N GLN A 26 -8.71 -2.20 -33.34
CA GLN A 26 -9.86 -1.98 -34.21
C GLN A 26 -10.34 -0.51 -34.11
N PRO A 27 -10.67 0.16 -35.24
CA PRO A 27 -11.24 1.50 -35.20
C PRO A 27 -12.64 1.50 -34.59
N VAL A 28 -13.04 2.62 -33.98
CA VAL A 28 -14.35 2.80 -33.29
C VAL A 28 -15.53 2.37 -34.16
N TYR A 29 -15.49 2.62 -35.46
CA TYR A 29 -16.52 2.17 -36.40
C TYR A 29 -16.80 0.66 -36.34
N GLN A 30 -15.77 -0.19 -36.21
CA GLN A 30 -15.96 -1.66 -36.15
C GLN A 30 -16.63 -2.10 -34.85
N ILE A 31 -16.34 -1.42 -33.74
CA ILE A 31 -16.97 -1.67 -32.44
C ILE A 31 -18.46 -1.31 -32.52
N ILE A 32 -18.77 -0.14 -33.06
CA ILE A 32 -20.15 0.34 -33.24
C ILE A 32 -20.94 -0.58 -34.17
N ALA A 33 -20.40 -0.90 -35.35
CA ALA A 33 -21.05 -1.81 -36.29
C ALA A 33 -21.25 -3.21 -35.68
N GLY A 34 -20.29 -3.68 -34.88
CA GLY A 34 -20.37 -4.93 -34.15
C GLY A 34 -21.44 -4.93 -33.06
N ALA A 35 -21.63 -3.82 -32.34
CA ALA A 35 -22.64 -3.65 -31.28
C ALA A 35 -24.06 -3.54 -31.85
N LEU A 36 -24.25 -2.78 -32.93
CA LEU A 36 -25.53 -2.65 -33.64
C LEU A 36 -26.05 -3.99 -34.20
N ARG A 37 -25.14 -4.88 -34.64
CA ARG A 37 -25.49 -6.26 -35.02
C ARG A 37 -25.88 -7.13 -33.83
N LEU A 38 -25.20 -6.96 -32.68
CA LEU A 38 -25.48 -7.72 -31.46
C LEU A 38 -26.87 -7.39 -30.89
N CYS A 39 -27.23 -6.10 -30.80
CA CYS A 39 -28.57 -5.70 -30.36
C CYS A 39 -29.65 -6.04 -31.41
N GLY A 40 -29.28 -6.16 -32.69
CA GLY A 40 -30.17 -6.55 -33.79
C GLY A 40 -30.79 -5.37 -34.53
N ALA A 41 -30.28 -4.15 -34.29
CA ALA A 41 -30.67 -2.95 -35.02
C ALA A 41 -30.22 -2.98 -36.50
N VAL A 42 -29.21 -3.80 -36.83
CA VAL A 42 -28.69 -3.98 -38.20
C VAL A 42 -28.51 -5.48 -38.48
N GLY A 43 -28.91 -5.93 -39.67
CA GLY A 43 -28.70 -7.31 -40.13
C GLY A 43 -27.22 -7.67 -40.25
N ALA A 44 -26.91 -8.98 -40.22
CA ALA A 44 -25.52 -9.46 -40.21
C ALA A 44 -24.67 -9.01 -41.42
N GLN A 45 -25.32 -8.70 -42.55
CA GLN A 45 -24.70 -8.27 -43.81
C GLN A 45 -25.04 -6.83 -44.20
N ASP A 46 -25.82 -6.11 -43.38
CA ASP A 46 -26.24 -4.75 -43.70
C ASP A 46 -25.21 -3.73 -43.21
N VAL A 47 -25.09 -2.63 -43.97
CA VAL A 47 -24.27 -1.47 -43.60
C VAL A 47 -25.12 -0.54 -42.73
N PRO A 48 -24.67 -0.19 -41.51
CA PRO A 48 -25.39 0.73 -40.64
C PRO A 48 -25.63 2.09 -41.31
N ARG A 49 -26.84 2.65 -41.18
CA ARG A 49 -27.14 4.01 -41.65
C ARG A 49 -26.43 5.04 -40.78
N LEU A 50 -26.04 6.18 -41.36
CA LEU A 50 -25.25 7.23 -40.69
C LEU A 50 -25.82 7.66 -39.33
N GLY A 51 -27.14 7.92 -39.24
CA GLY A 51 -27.76 8.34 -37.97
C GLY A 51 -27.70 7.30 -36.84
N LEU A 52 -27.69 5.99 -37.16
CA LEU A 52 -27.51 4.95 -36.15
C LEU A 52 -26.08 4.94 -35.61
N VAL A 53 -25.12 5.21 -36.49
CA VAL A 53 -23.70 5.26 -36.13
C VAL A 53 -23.41 6.49 -35.26
N GLU A 54 -24.00 7.64 -35.56
CA GLU A 54 -23.85 8.87 -34.75
C GLU A 54 -24.43 8.71 -33.34
N ASN A 55 -25.61 8.11 -33.19
CA ASN A 55 -26.21 7.83 -31.89
C ASN A 55 -25.37 6.84 -31.07
N ALA A 56 -24.95 5.73 -31.70
CA ALA A 56 -24.10 4.74 -31.04
C ALA A 56 -22.71 5.29 -30.68
N PHE A 57 -22.17 6.22 -31.47
CA PHE A 57 -20.93 6.92 -31.17
C PHE A 57 -21.05 7.81 -29.92
N ALA A 58 -22.16 8.55 -29.79
CA ALA A 58 -22.45 9.33 -28.59
C ALA A 58 -22.61 8.44 -27.36
N ALA A 59 -23.35 7.33 -27.46
CA ALA A 59 -23.53 6.37 -26.38
C ALA A 59 -22.21 5.71 -25.95
N LEU A 60 -21.34 5.38 -26.91
CA LEU A 60 -20.01 4.81 -26.63
C LEU A 60 -19.12 5.79 -25.84
N ASN A 61 -19.09 7.06 -26.25
CA ASN A 61 -18.34 8.09 -25.52
C ASN A 61 -18.88 8.30 -24.10
N ALA A 62 -20.21 8.30 -23.92
CA ALA A 62 -20.84 8.41 -22.60
C ALA A 62 -20.52 7.20 -21.71
N MET A 63 -20.56 5.99 -22.25
CA MET A 63 -20.21 4.75 -21.55
C MET A 63 -18.74 4.77 -21.08
N VAL A 64 -17.81 5.13 -21.98
CA VAL A 64 -16.38 5.22 -21.66
C VAL A 64 -16.10 6.28 -20.59
N GLN A 65 -16.77 7.43 -20.66
CA GLN A 65 -16.71 8.45 -19.61
C GLN A 65 -17.30 7.95 -18.28
N GLY A 66 -18.40 7.20 -18.30
CA GLY A 66 -18.97 6.58 -17.11
C GLY A 66 -18.01 5.58 -16.45
N TRP A 67 -17.28 4.80 -17.24
CA TRP A 67 -16.28 3.85 -16.73
C TRP A 67 -15.08 4.53 -16.06
N GLN A 68 -14.76 5.78 -16.42
CA GLN A 68 -13.73 6.55 -15.70
C GLN A 68 -14.05 6.72 -14.21
N VAL A 69 -15.33 6.85 -13.86
CA VAL A 69 -15.77 7.06 -12.47
C VAL A 69 -15.61 5.79 -11.62
N SER A 70 -15.69 4.61 -12.25
CA SER A 70 -15.64 3.31 -11.58
C SER A 70 -14.22 2.89 -11.15
N GLY A 71 -13.17 3.64 -11.51
CA GLY A 71 -11.79 3.41 -11.05
C GLY A 71 -11.05 2.23 -11.70
N LEU A 72 -11.59 1.65 -12.77
CA LEU A 72 -11.09 0.46 -13.47
C LEU A 72 -9.98 0.75 -14.49
N HIS A 73 -8.77 1.14 -14.06
CA HIS A 73 -7.77 1.73 -14.99
C HIS A 73 -6.30 1.49 -14.62
N VAL A 74 -5.88 0.30 -14.20
CA VAL A 74 -4.45 -0.04 -13.99
C VAL A 74 -3.66 0.08 -15.28
N TRP A 75 -4.22 -0.38 -16.40
CA TRP A 75 -3.58 -0.28 -17.71
C TRP A 75 -3.45 1.17 -18.23
N ALA A 76 -4.20 2.12 -17.65
CA ALA A 76 -4.10 3.54 -17.98
C ALA A 76 -3.15 4.31 -17.04
N GLN A 77 -2.40 3.61 -16.19
CA GLN A 77 -1.34 4.22 -15.40
C GLN A 77 -0.18 4.64 -16.30
N THR A 78 0.26 5.89 -16.15
CA THR A 78 1.40 6.45 -16.88
C THR A 78 2.27 7.27 -15.93
N GLU A 79 3.56 7.35 -16.21
CA GLU A 79 4.47 8.20 -15.47
C GLU A 79 4.47 9.61 -16.05
N GLY A 80 4.34 10.62 -15.18
CA GLY A 80 4.48 12.03 -15.50
C GLY A 80 5.62 12.65 -14.72
N VAL A 81 6.15 13.77 -15.21
CA VAL A 81 7.23 14.54 -14.58
C VAL A 81 6.75 15.97 -14.37
N LEU A 82 6.73 16.41 -13.12
CA LEU A 82 6.46 17.79 -12.72
C LEU A 82 7.78 18.50 -12.37
N PHE A 83 8.05 19.63 -13.00
CA PHE A 83 9.22 20.45 -12.69
C PHE A 83 8.93 21.40 -11.53
N LEU A 84 9.74 21.32 -10.47
CA LEU A 84 9.54 22.11 -9.25
C LEU A 84 10.14 23.52 -9.37
N GLN A 85 9.56 24.46 -8.62
CA GLN A 85 10.05 25.83 -8.48
C GLN A 85 10.32 26.15 -7.01
N ALA A 86 11.44 26.83 -6.75
CA ALA A 86 11.83 27.20 -5.40
C ALA A 86 10.72 27.99 -4.68
N GLY A 87 10.33 27.54 -3.49
CA GLY A 87 9.28 28.17 -2.67
C GLY A 87 7.84 27.85 -3.07
N GLN A 88 7.59 27.16 -4.19
CA GLN A 88 6.25 26.78 -4.64
C GLN A 88 5.84 25.40 -4.10
N GLY A 89 4.87 25.37 -3.18
CA GLY A 89 4.34 24.13 -2.59
C GLY A 89 3.12 23.54 -3.31
N LYS A 90 2.54 24.23 -4.28
CA LYS A 90 1.31 23.82 -5.00
C LYS A 90 1.45 24.05 -6.49
N TYR A 91 1.11 23.03 -7.27
CA TYR A 91 1.25 23.00 -8.72
C TYR A 91 -0.05 22.55 -9.38
N ALA A 92 -0.43 23.21 -10.47
CA ALA A 92 -1.51 22.78 -11.34
C ALA A 92 -1.00 21.79 -12.40
N ILE A 93 -1.75 20.72 -12.65
CA ILE A 93 -1.42 19.69 -13.64
C ILE A 93 -2.54 19.65 -14.67
N GLY A 94 -2.17 19.89 -15.92
CA GLY A 94 -3.05 19.82 -17.08
C GLY A 94 -2.35 20.41 -18.31
N ALA A 95 -2.88 20.11 -19.50
CA ALA A 95 -2.26 20.48 -20.77
C ALA A 95 -2.12 22.01 -20.96
N THR A 96 -2.95 22.80 -20.28
CA THR A 96 -2.95 24.27 -20.30
C THR A 96 -2.32 24.89 -19.04
N SER A 97 -1.75 24.07 -18.16
CA SER A 97 -1.13 24.56 -16.93
C SER A 97 0.12 25.40 -17.23
N ALA A 98 0.29 26.49 -16.49
CA ALA A 98 1.55 27.22 -16.44
C ALA A 98 2.61 26.47 -15.63
N ASP A 99 2.19 25.57 -14.74
CA ASP A 99 3.09 24.70 -14.00
C ASP A 99 3.48 23.53 -14.91
N HIS A 100 4.78 23.47 -15.20
CA HIS A 100 5.34 22.61 -16.23
C HIS A 100 5.31 21.13 -15.80
N ALA A 101 4.28 20.41 -16.24
CA ALA A 101 4.19 18.96 -16.14
C ALA A 101 4.26 18.33 -17.54
N SER A 102 5.00 17.23 -17.69
CA SER A 102 5.26 16.58 -18.98
C SER A 102 5.18 15.05 -18.88
N GLN A 103 4.94 14.38 -20.01
CA GLN A 103 5.02 12.92 -20.12
C GLN A 103 6.47 12.41 -20.25
N GLY A 104 7.41 13.30 -20.53
CA GLY A 104 8.81 13.01 -20.71
C GLY A 104 9.57 14.29 -21.09
N PHE A 105 10.89 14.28 -20.92
CA PHE A 105 11.72 15.45 -21.15
C PHE A 105 13.11 15.06 -21.64
N VAL A 106 13.77 16.03 -22.27
CA VAL A 106 15.20 15.99 -22.58
C VAL A 106 15.94 16.94 -21.65
N GLN A 107 17.18 16.61 -21.32
CA GLN A 107 18.01 17.42 -20.44
C GLN A 107 19.41 17.65 -21.00
N GLY A 108 20.00 18.73 -20.53
CA GLY A 108 21.31 19.22 -20.91
C GLY A 108 21.92 20.12 -19.84
N GLN A 109 23.14 20.56 -20.06
CA GLN A 109 23.83 21.50 -19.18
C GLN A 109 24.54 22.59 -19.98
N LEU A 110 24.60 23.80 -19.44
CA LEU A 110 25.37 24.88 -20.05
C LEU A 110 26.87 24.61 -19.99
N GLY A 111 27.56 24.72 -21.12
CA GLY A 111 29.03 24.64 -21.18
C GLY A 111 29.75 25.86 -20.61
N GLY A 112 29.06 27.00 -20.48
CA GLY A 112 29.59 28.24 -19.89
C GLY A 112 28.48 29.07 -19.25
N ALA A 113 28.83 30.00 -18.37
CA ALA A 113 27.85 30.85 -17.70
C ALA A 113 27.13 31.78 -18.70
N ALA A 114 25.81 31.93 -18.54
CA ALA A 114 24.98 32.85 -19.29
C ALA A 114 24.57 34.02 -18.39
N ALA A 115 24.82 35.26 -18.85
CA ALA A 115 24.47 36.46 -18.10
C ALA A 115 22.95 36.75 -18.15
N ALA A 116 22.46 37.58 -17.23
CA ALA A 116 21.13 38.16 -17.34
C ALA A 116 21.00 38.90 -18.68
N GLY A 117 19.84 38.78 -19.33
CA GLY A 117 19.59 39.32 -20.67
C GLY A 117 20.02 38.39 -21.82
N ALA A 118 20.72 37.28 -21.56
CA ALA A 118 21.12 36.35 -22.61
C ALA A 118 19.91 35.67 -23.25
N VAL A 119 19.88 35.64 -24.59
CA VAL A 119 18.85 34.97 -25.40
C VAL A 119 19.37 33.66 -25.99
N VAL A 120 20.69 33.52 -26.13
CA VAL A 120 21.33 32.31 -26.67
C VAL A 120 22.06 31.60 -25.53
N LEU A 121 21.67 30.36 -25.30
CA LEU A 121 22.35 29.43 -24.40
C LEU A 121 23.38 28.66 -25.23
N SER A 122 24.66 28.94 -25.00
CA SER A 122 25.76 28.31 -25.73
C SER A 122 26.31 27.09 -24.98
N GLY A 123 26.75 26.09 -25.73
CA GLY A 123 27.35 24.88 -25.20
C GLY A 123 26.37 23.99 -24.43
N VAL A 124 25.09 23.98 -24.79
CA VAL A 124 24.10 23.09 -24.15
C VAL A 124 24.47 21.64 -24.49
N SER A 125 24.93 20.88 -23.50
CA SER A 125 25.17 19.45 -23.62
C SER A 125 23.84 18.70 -23.74
N GLY A 126 23.81 17.53 -24.37
CA GLY A 126 22.57 16.78 -24.60
C GLY A 126 21.94 17.03 -25.98
N GLY A 127 20.89 16.27 -26.30
CA GLY A 127 20.22 16.27 -27.60
C GLY A 127 18.71 16.16 -27.49
N GLY A 128 18.00 16.36 -28.60
CA GLY A 128 16.52 16.27 -28.66
C GLY A 128 15.77 17.57 -28.33
N PHE A 129 16.48 18.69 -28.21
CA PHE A 129 15.87 20.02 -28.16
C PHE A 129 15.26 20.37 -29.53
N ALA A 130 14.01 20.85 -29.54
CA ALA A 130 13.29 21.18 -30.76
C ALA A 130 12.62 22.57 -30.65
N VAL A 131 12.54 23.26 -31.79
CA VAL A 131 11.89 24.57 -31.89
C VAL A 131 10.41 24.46 -31.53
N GLY A 132 9.91 25.42 -30.74
CA GLY A 132 8.52 25.46 -30.27
C GLY A 132 8.30 24.76 -28.92
N ASN A 133 9.24 23.95 -28.44
CA ASN A 133 9.11 23.29 -27.14
C ASN A 133 9.36 24.26 -25.98
N PRO A 134 8.64 24.11 -24.85
CA PRO A 134 9.03 24.72 -23.59
C PRO A 134 10.45 24.32 -23.18
N VAL A 135 11.19 25.28 -22.62
CA VAL A 135 12.55 25.08 -22.11
C VAL A 135 12.71 25.76 -20.76
N GLY A 136 13.20 24.99 -19.79
CA GLY A 136 13.51 25.42 -18.43
C GLY A 136 15.01 25.53 -18.23
N VAL A 137 15.49 26.58 -17.57
CA VAL A 137 16.89 26.77 -17.17
C VAL A 137 16.97 27.09 -15.69
N VAL A 138 17.84 26.41 -14.95
CA VAL A 138 18.07 26.75 -13.54
C VAL A 138 19.03 27.93 -13.43
N LEU A 139 18.58 28.98 -12.75
CA LEU A 139 19.34 30.22 -12.53
C LEU A 139 20.28 30.09 -11.32
N GLY A 140 21.22 31.03 -11.20
CA GLY A 140 22.21 31.03 -10.11
C GLY A 140 21.65 31.20 -8.70
N ASP A 141 20.41 31.68 -8.58
CA ASP A 141 19.66 31.77 -7.31
C ASP A 141 18.89 30.48 -6.96
N GLY A 142 18.99 29.45 -7.81
CA GLY A 142 18.31 28.16 -7.64
C GLY A 142 16.87 28.14 -8.13
N THR A 143 16.35 29.23 -8.71
CA THR A 143 15.02 29.25 -9.35
C THR A 143 15.07 28.66 -10.76
N ALA A 144 13.94 28.13 -11.25
CA ALA A 144 13.80 27.66 -12.62
C ALA A 144 13.10 28.73 -13.47
N PHE A 145 13.73 29.15 -14.56
CA PHE A 145 13.15 30.05 -15.55
C PHE A 145 12.65 29.27 -16.76
N TRP A 146 11.43 29.58 -17.21
CA TRP A 146 10.80 28.92 -18.36
C TRP A 146 10.57 29.89 -19.52
N SER A 147 10.90 29.42 -20.73
CA SER A 147 10.70 30.10 -22.01
C SER A 147 10.31 29.05 -23.08
N VAL A 148 10.21 29.47 -24.34
CA VAL A 148 10.07 28.60 -25.51
C VAL A 148 11.37 28.62 -26.31
N ILE A 149 11.70 27.51 -26.98
CA ILE A 149 12.82 27.43 -27.91
C ILE A 149 12.45 28.11 -29.22
N ALA A 150 13.08 29.24 -29.53
CA ALA A 150 12.90 29.99 -30.76
C ALA A 150 13.73 29.42 -31.93
N ALA A 151 14.95 28.95 -31.64
CA ALA A 151 15.83 28.32 -32.62
C ALA A 151 16.79 27.35 -31.94
N VAL A 152 17.25 26.33 -32.67
CA VAL A 152 18.28 25.39 -32.24
C VAL A 152 19.47 25.51 -33.20
N SER A 153 20.67 25.73 -32.67
CA SER A 153 21.92 25.77 -33.42
C SER A 153 22.85 24.64 -32.99
N ALA A 154 23.93 24.40 -33.73
CA ALA A 154 24.95 23.42 -33.33
C ALA A 154 25.51 23.79 -31.94
N GLY A 155 25.14 23.00 -30.91
CA GLY A 155 25.55 23.20 -29.53
C GLY A 155 24.90 24.39 -28.80
N GLY A 156 23.77 24.93 -29.28
CA GLY A 156 23.11 26.04 -28.60
C GLY A 156 21.59 26.10 -28.78
N VAL A 157 20.92 26.69 -27.80
CA VAL A 157 19.45 26.87 -27.77
C VAL A 157 19.14 28.36 -27.66
N THR A 158 18.36 28.88 -28.58
CA THR A 158 17.90 30.29 -28.56
C THR A 158 16.53 30.35 -27.90
N LEU A 159 16.41 31.16 -26.85
CA LEU A 159 15.18 31.38 -26.09
C LEU A 159 14.30 32.43 -26.78
N ALA A 160 12.98 32.29 -26.64
CA ALA A 160 12.03 33.31 -27.05
C ALA A 160 12.05 34.54 -26.11
N GLN A 161 12.45 34.34 -24.85
CA GLN A 161 12.58 35.41 -23.85
C GLN A 161 13.99 35.40 -23.24
N PRO A 162 14.60 36.58 -22.99
CA PRO A 162 15.93 36.65 -22.37
C PRO A 162 15.92 36.15 -20.92
N LEU A 163 17.04 35.62 -20.45
CA LEU A 163 17.20 35.20 -19.06
C LEU A 163 17.01 36.38 -18.08
N PRO A 164 16.19 36.25 -17.02
CA PRO A 164 15.96 37.32 -16.06
C PRO A 164 17.14 37.51 -15.09
N SER A 165 17.91 36.45 -14.82
CA SER A 165 19.13 36.49 -14.01
C SER A 165 20.20 35.57 -14.61
N SER A 166 21.43 35.60 -14.08
CA SER A 166 22.52 34.79 -14.62
C SER A 166 22.34 33.30 -14.31
N ALA A 167 22.66 32.44 -15.28
CA ALA A 167 22.78 30.99 -15.11
C ALA A 167 24.27 30.60 -15.12
N GLY A 168 24.70 29.79 -14.14
CA GLY A 168 26.09 29.35 -14.04
C GLY A 168 26.49 28.35 -15.11
N ALA A 169 27.80 28.15 -15.30
CA ALA A 169 28.29 27.00 -16.07
C ALA A 169 27.85 25.69 -15.37
N GLY A 170 27.43 24.70 -16.15
CA GLY A 170 26.84 23.46 -15.65
C GLY A 170 25.37 23.56 -15.24
N ALA A 171 24.73 24.74 -15.38
CA ALA A 171 23.30 24.89 -15.09
C ALA A 171 22.46 23.95 -15.96
N LEU A 172 21.50 23.27 -15.33
CA LEU A 172 20.60 22.34 -16.00
C LEU A 172 19.65 23.08 -16.94
N VAL A 173 19.51 22.53 -18.15
CA VAL A 173 18.59 22.96 -19.19
C VAL A 173 17.69 21.79 -19.52
N VAL A 174 16.38 21.94 -19.37
CA VAL A 174 15.38 20.90 -19.63
C VAL A 174 14.40 21.36 -20.69
N SER A 175 13.89 20.46 -21.51
CA SER A 175 12.84 20.76 -22.48
C SER A 175 11.92 19.56 -22.66
N TYR A 176 10.66 19.80 -23.02
CA TYR A 176 9.70 18.73 -23.28
C TYR A 176 8.79 19.08 -24.45
N ALA A 177 8.26 18.07 -25.13
CA ALA A 177 7.35 18.24 -26.27
C ALA A 177 5.88 18.19 -25.84
N THR A 178 5.52 17.22 -24.99
CA THR A 178 4.13 16.93 -24.63
C THR A 178 3.86 17.26 -23.17
N ALA A 179 2.96 18.23 -22.94
CA ALA A 179 2.47 18.55 -21.61
C ALA A 179 1.62 17.40 -21.05
N PHE A 180 1.68 17.17 -19.74
CA PHE A 180 0.90 16.14 -19.09
C PHE A 180 -0.56 16.58 -18.93
N ALA A 181 -1.50 15.76 -19.40
CA ALA A 181 -2.94 16.02 -19.24
C ALA A 181 -3.37 15.88 -17.77
N ARG A 182 -4.53 16.42 -17.40
CA ARG A 182 -5.02 16.35 -16.02
C ARG A 182 -5.18 14.88 -15.58
N PRO A 183 -4.51 14.43 -14.50
CA PRO A 183 -4.68 13.07 -14.01
C PRO A 183 -6.01 12.90 -13.24
N LEU A 184 -6.58 11.70 -13.27
CA LEU A 184 -7.71 11.35 -12.41
C LEU A 184 -7.25 11.15 -10.97
N ARG A 185 -6.11 10.48 -10.80
CA ARG A 185 -5.49 10.17 -9.51
C ARG A 185 -3.98 10.03 -9.67
N VAL A 186 -3.24 10.45 -8.66
CA VAL A 186 -1.81 10.14 -8.51
C VAL A 186 -1.67 9.03 -7.47
N ILE A 187 -1.06 7.91 -7.84
CA ILE A 187 -0.93 6.70 -7.01
C ILE A 187 0.36 6.76 -6.20
N GLY A 188 1.46 7.12 -6.84
CA GLY A 188 2.77 7.22 -6.23
C GLY A 188 3.56 8.38 -6.81
N ALA A 189 4.50 8.91 -6.03
CA ALA A 189 5.37 9.98 -6.48
C ALA A 189 6.75 9.83 -5.85
N ARG A 190 7.78 10.32 -6.54
CA ARG A 190 9.16 10.36 -6.08
C ARG A 190 9.82 11.65 -6.55
N VAL A 191 10.62 12.25 -5.68
CA VAL A 191 11.47 13.38 -6.05
C VAL A 191 12.73 12.83 -6.68
N VAL A 192 13.13 13.40 -7.81
CA VAL A 192 14.38 13.10 -8.48
C VAL A 192 15.22 14.36 -8.54
N ASP A 193 16.43 14.28 -8.01
CA ASP A 193 17.43 15.32 -8.22
C ASP A 193 18.06 15.13 -9.60
N LEU A 194 17.88 16.09 -10.51
CA LEU A 194 18.32 15.95 -11.90
C LEU A 194 19.84 16.02 -12.07
N GLY A 195 20.57 16.55 -11.09
CA GLY A 195 22.02 16.65 -11.13
C GLY A 195 22.72 15.34 -10.74
N SER A 196 22.18 14.65 -9.73
CA SER A 196 22.73 13.40 -9.17
C SER A 196 21.99 12.14 -9.61
N GLY A 197 20.75 12.28 -10.10
CA GLY A 197 19.87 11.16 -10.45
C GLY A 197 19.28 10.42 -9.24
N VAL A 198 19.51 10.90 -8.01
CA VAL A 198 18.98 10.28 -6.79
C VAL A 198 17.47 10.42 -6.75
N GLU A 199 16.77 9.30 -6.56
CA GLU A 199 15.32 9.25 -6.42
C GLU A 199 14.95 9.01 -4.94
N THR A 200 14.04 9.82 -4.39
CA THR A 200 13.51 9.68 -3.02
C THR A 200 12.00 9.55 -3.08
N PRO A 201 11.39 8.48 -2.52
CA PRO A 201 9.94 8.30 -2.55
C PRO A 201 9.24 9.39 -1.72
N LEU A 202 8.10 9.88 -2.23
CA LEU A 202 7.23 10.80 -1.51
C LEU A 202 6.10 10.04 -0.82
N ILE A 203 5.80 10.44 0.41
CA ILE A 203 4.71 9.85 1.20
C ILE A 203 3.38 10.52 0.82
N PRO A 204 2.35 9.77 0.39
CA PRO A 204 1.03 10.32 0.11
C PRO A 204 0.35 10.81 1.40
N MET A 205 -0.38 11.91 1.31
CA MET A 205 -1.06 12.54 2.43
C MET A 205 -2.53 12.83 2.09
N SER A 206 -3.42 12.82 3.09
CA SER A 206 -4.81 13.22 2.91
C SER A 206 -4.97 14.74 2.78
N ARG A 207 -6.10 15.20 2.24
CA ARG A 207 -6.43 16.64 2.14
C ARG A 207 -6.39 17.31 3.51
N LEU A 208 -6.92 16.65 4.54
CA LEU A 208 -7.05 17.21 5.90
C LEU A 208 -5.69 17.29 6.60
N ASP A 209 -4.86 16.25 6.48
CA ASP A 209 -3.52 16.24 7.05
C ASP A 209 -2.65 17.33 6.41
N TYR A 210 -2.73 17.47 5.07
CA TYR A 210 -2.02 18.54 4.37
C TYR A 210 -2.55 19.92 4.77
N ALA A 211 -3.85 20.06 5.04
CA ALA A 211 -4.44 21.31 5.52
C ALA A 211 -3.87 21.71 6.89
N ASN A 212 -3.67 20.75 7.79
CA ASN A 212 -3.19 20.94 9.16
C ASN A 212 -1.69 21.23 9.28
N LEU A 213 -0.90 21.03 8.21
CA LEU A 213 0.52 21.39 8.20
C LEU A 213 0.70 22.92 8.29
N SER A 214 1.64 23.36 9.13
CA SER A 214 2.10 24.75 9.20
C SER A 214 3.37 24.94 8.36
N GLY A 215 3.70 26.18 7.98
CA GLY A 215 4.96 26.46 7.27
C GLY A 215 5.04 25.92 5.83
N LYS A 216 3.92 25.88 5.08
CA LYS A 216 3.87 25.23 3.75
C LYS A 216 4.77 25.84 2.68
N ALA A 217 5.16 27.11 2.83
CA ALA A 217 6.02 27.82 1.88
C ALA A 217 7.44 28.07 2.40
N VAL A 218 7.62 28.13 3.73
CA VAL A 218 8.87 28.55 4.38
C VAL A 218 9.02 27.83 5.73
N PRO A 219 10.21 27.29 6.07
CA PRO A 219 11.43 27.23 5.25
C PRO A 219 11.33 26.20 4.11
N GLY A 220 11.97 26.51 2.98
CA GLY A 220 12.09 25.55 1.87
C GLY A 220 12.95 24.35 2.25
N GLY A 221 12.67 23.19 1.67
CA GLY A 221 13.41 21.94 1.90
C GLY A 221 13.21 20.95 0.76
N ASN A 222 13.74 19.74 0.90
CA ASN A 222 13.47 18.68 -0.07
C ASN A 222 12.06 18.13 0.18
N PRO A 223 11.17 18.09 -0.82
CA PRO A 223 9.83 17.55 -0.63
C PRO A 223 9.90 16.09 -0.18
N ALA A 224 9.12 15.75 0.84
CA ALA A 224 9.01 14.40 1.40
C ALA A 224 7.58 13.84 1.33
N GLN A 225 6.60 14.72 1.16
CA GLN A 225 5.18 14.39 1.19
C GLN A 225 4.45 15.04 0.01
N PHE A 226 3.37 14.40 -0.45
CA PHE A 226 2.51 14.97 -1.49
C PHE A 226 1.02 14.71 -1.23
N PHE A 227 0.19 15.60 -1.76
CA PHE A 227 -1.26 15.50 -1.79
C PHE A 227 -1.76 15.89 -3.18
N TYR A 228 -2.66 15.10 -3.76
CA TYR A 228 -3.27 15.39 -5.06
C TYR A 228 -4.76 15.65 -4.93
N ASP A 229 -5.23 16.75 -5.51
CA ASP A 229 -6.64 17.13 -5.56
C ASP A 229 -7.12 17.27 -7.02
N PRO A 230 -7.97 16.38 -7.53
CA PRO A 230 -8.53 16.52 -8.86
C PRO A 230 -9.58 17.66 -8.87
N GLN A 231 -9.25 18.81 -9.46
CA GLN A 231 -10.24 19.87 -9.72
C GLN A 231 -10.84 19.72 -11.13
N LEU A 232 -11.86 20.53 -11.44
CA LEU A 232 -12.67 20.38 -12.65
C LEU A 232 -11.87 20.59 -13.94
N GLU A 233 -10.99 21.59 -13.98
CA GLU A 233 -10.19 21.94 -15.17
C GLU A 233 -8.76 21.42 -15.06
N LEU A 234 -8.12 21.61 -13.89
CA LEU A 234 -6.73 21.24 -13.63
C LEU A 234 -6.64 20.39 -12.35
N GLY A 235 -5.62 19.53 -12.25
CA GLY A 235 -5.31 18.80 -11.02
C GLY A 235 -4.39 19.64 -10.13
N ALA A 236 -4.57 19.67 -8.82
CA ALA A 236 -3.66 20.38 -7.92
C ALA A 236 -2.79 19.37 -7.17
N LEU A 237 -1.51 19.28 -7.54
CA LEU A 237 -0.50 18.53 -6.80
C LEU A 237 0.21 19.46 -5.81
N SER A 238 0.08 19.17 -4.52
CA SER A 238 0.72 19.91 -3.44
C SER A 238 1.83 19.06 -2.84
N VAL A 239 2.97 19.67 -2.55
CA VAL A 239 4.14 19.03 -1.96
C VAL A 239 4.50 19.69 -0.63
N TYR A 240 5.17 18.94 0.24
CA TYR A 240 5.68 19.46 1.51
C TYR A 240 7.00 18.79 1.92
N PRO A 241 7.99 19.56 2.44
CA PRO A 241 8.07 21.03 2.41
C PRO A 241 8.12 21.58 0.98
N ALA A 242 7.89 22.90 0.80
CA ALA A 242 8.09 23.53 -0.50
C ALA A 242 9.57 23.39 -0.93
N PRO A 243 9.85 23.15 -2.22
CA PRO A 243 11.19 22.89 -2.69
C PRO A 243 12.13 24.08 -2.43
N ALA A 244 13.34 23.80 -1.95
CA ALA A 244 14.35 24.84 -1.75
C ALA A 244 15.00 25.33 -3.05
N SER A 245 14.95 24.52 -4.12
CA SER A 245 15.51 24.84 -5.43
C SER A 245 14.70 24.19 -6.57
N GLY A 246 14.85 24.70 -7.79
CA GLY A 246 14.25 24.14 -9.02
C GLY A 246 15.08 23.03 -9.69
N LEU A 247 16.05 22.44 -8.97
CA LEU A 247 16.93 21.37 -9.48
C LEU A 247 16.30 19.97 -9.40
N SER A 248 15.15 19.86 -8.73
CA SER A 248 14.46 18.59 -8.52
C SER A 248 13.15 18.54 -9.29
N VAL A 249 12.75 17.34 -9.68
CA VAL A 249 11.46 17.06 -10.32
C VAL A 249 10.68 16.05 -9.51
N VAL A 250 9.36 16.09 -9.58
CA VAL A 250 8.51 15.01 -9.07
C VAL A 250 8.13 14.11 -10.23
N LYS A 251 8.63 12.88 -10.22
CA LYS A 251 8.10 11.81 -11.08
C LYS A 251 6.93 11.16 -10.37
N PHE A 252 5.78 11.09 -11.02
CA PHE A 252 4.57 10.56 -10.42
C PHE A 252 3.90 9.54 -11.34
N THR A 253 3.39 8.47 -10.75
CA THR A 253 2.55 7.48 -11.44
C THR A 253 1.10 7.91 -11.27
N ALA A 254 0.43 8.18 -12.39
CA ALA A 254 -0.95 8.66 -12.38
C ALA A 254 -1.85 7.87 -13.33
N GLN A 255 -3.11 7.75 -12.93
CA GLN A 255 -4.20 7.31 -13.80
C GLN A 255 -4.58 8.48 -14.72
N ARG A 256 -4.38 8.29 -16.03
CA ARG A 256 -4.80 9.29 -17.03
C ARG A 256 -6.31 9.19 -17.29
N GLN A 257 -6.87 10.26 -17.85
CA GLN A 257 -8.25 10.25 -18.35
C GLN A 257 -8.37 9.42 -19.63
N LEU A 258 -9.47 8.68 -19.77
CA LEU A 258 -9.85 8.05 -21.03
C LEU A 258 -10.41 9.11 -21.99
N VAL A 259 -9.61 9.52 -22.97
CA VAL A 259 -10.02 10.60 -23.88
C VAL A 259 -11.22 10.16 -24.72
N ALA A 260 -12.19 11.06 -24.92
CA ALA A 260 -13.31 10.82 -25.80
C ALA A 260 -12.84 10.60 -27.24
N PHE A 261 -13.53 9.75 -27.98
CA PHE A 261 -13.23 9.57 -29.40
C PHE A 261 -13.68 10.79 -30.19
N GLU A 262 -12.80 11.32 -31.03
CA GLU A 262 -13.07 12.51 -31.85
C GLU A 262 -13.68 12.16 -33.21
N THR A 263 -13.38 10.96 -33.73
CA THR A 263 -13.87 10.49 -35.03
C THR A 263 -14.18 9.00 -35.03
N LEU A 264 -14.90 8.51 -36.05
CA LEU A 264 -15.15 7.07 -36.25
C LEU A 264 -13.88 6.28 -36.63
N ALA A 265 -12.84 6.98 -37.10
CA ALA A 265 -11.51 6.42 -37.38
C ALA A 265 -10.61 6.39 -36.13
N SER A 266 -11.01 7.04 -35.03
CA SER A 266 -10.26 6.99 -33.78
C SER A 266 -10.09 5.55 -33.32
N VAL A 267 -8.90 5.25 -32.82
CA VAL A 267 -8.55 3.96 -32.27
C VAL A 267 -8.71 4.06 -30.75
N PRO A 268 -9.50 3.18 -30.12
CA PRO A 268 -9.59 3.18 -28.68
C PRO A 268 -8.26 2.88 -28.04
N ASP A 269 -7.87 3.74 -27.11
CA ASP A 269 -6.66 3.56 -26.32
C ASP A 269 -6.97 2.61 -25.16
N PHE A 270 -7.23 1.36 -25.51
CA PHE A 270 -7.55 0.24 -24.61
C PHE A 270 -6.73 -0.98 -25.03
N PRO A 271 -6.32 -1.86 -24.09
CA PRO A 271 -5.73 -3.14 -24.44
C PRO A 271 -6.69 -4.00 -25.28
N PRO A 272 -6.17 -4.85 -26.19
CA PRO A 272 -7.00 -5.62 -27.13
C PRO A 272 -8.03 -6.54 -26.45
N GLU A 273 -7.80 -6.95 -25.21
CA GLU A 273 -8.69 -7.78 -24.39
C GLU A 273 -10.01 -7.06 -24.04
N TRP A 274 -9.98 -5.73 -23.98
CA TRP A 274 -11.15 -4.90 -23.66
C TRP A 274 -12.13 -4.73 -24.82
N LEU A 275 -11.73 -5.09 -26.06
CA LEU A 275 -12.57 -4.90 -27.25
C LEU A 275 -13.90 -5.65 -27.14
N ALA A 276 -13.92 -6.84 -26.56
CA ALA A 276 -15.16 -7.59 -26.34
C ALA A 276 -16.06 -6.90 -25.30
N ALA A 277 -15.48 -6.40 -24.19
CA ALA A 277 -16.23 -5.68 -23.16
C ALA A 277 -16.83 -4.38 -23.71
N LEU A 278 -16.06 -3.60 -24.49
CA LEU A 278 -16.53 -2.37 -25.15
C LEU A 278 -17.68 -2.66 -26.13
N ARG A 279 -17.56 -3.71 -26.93
CA ARG A 279 -18.58 -4.08 -27.93
C ARG A 279 -19.89 -4.57 -27.29
N PHE A 280 -19.81 -5.44 -26.29
CA PHE A 280 -21.00 -5.96 -25.61
C PHE A 280 -21.62 -4.93 -24.66
N GLY A 281 -20.81 -4.11 -23.99
CA GLY A 281 -21.29 -3.00 -23.16
C GLY A 281 -22.09 -1.99 -23.99
N LEU A 282 -21.54 -1.56 -25.12
CA LEU A 282 -22.25 -0.66 -26.04
C LEU A 282 -23.55 -1.30 -26.55
N ALA A 283 -23.55 -2.60 -26.85
CA ALA A 283 -24.75 -3.29 -27.30
C ALA A 283 -25.86 -3.32 -26.23
N VAL A 284 -25.51 -3.44 -24.94
CA VAL A 284 -26.46 -3.38 -23.82
C VAL A 284 -27.02 -1.97 -23.64
N GLU A 285 -26.16 -0.94 -23.68
CA GLU A 285 -26.58 0.46 -23.54
C GLU A 285 -27.59 0.87 -24.62
N ILE A 286 -27.30 0.54 -25.88
CA ILE A 286 -28.18 0.94 -26.99
C ILE A 286 -29.37 -0.01 -27.20
N ALA A 287 -29.36 -1.21 -26.62
CA ALA A 287 -30.40 -2.22 -26.89
C ALA A 287 -31.80 -1.76 -26.46
N ALA A 288 -31.91 -0.93 -25.42
CA ALA A 288 -33.18 -0.38 -24.97
C ALA A 288 -33.80 0.62 -25.97
N GLU A 289 -32.98 1.25 -26.82
CA GLU A 289 -33.43 2.24 -27.81
C GLU A 289 -33.92 1.61 -29.13
N TYR A 290 -33.60 0.33 -29.37
CA TYR A 290 -33.83 -0.35 -30.65
C TYR A 290 -34.76 -1.57 -30.53
N ASP A 291 -35.73 -1.52 -29.61
CA ASP A 291 -36.77 -2.55 -29.40
C ASP A 291 -36.21 -3.99 -29.26
N CYS A 292 -35.06 -4.13 -28.60
CA CYS A 292 -34.44 -5.44 -28.36
C CYS A 292 -35.35 -6.31 -27.47
N PRO A 293 -35.67 -7.55 -27.86
CA PRO A 293 -36.47 -8.45 -27.03
C PRO A 293 -35.84 -8.66 -25.64
N ALA A 294 -36.65 -8.66 -24.58
CA ALA A 294 -36.17 -8.72 -23.19
C ALA A 294 -35.26 -9.93 -22.90
N GLU A 295 -35.54 -11.08 -23.51
CA GLU A 295 -34.71 -12.29 -23.40
C GLU A 295 -33.32 -12.10 -24.01
N LYS A 296 -33.25 -11.42 -25.16
CA LYS A 296 -31.99 -11.09 -25.84
C LYS A 296 -31.19 -10.05 -25.07
N LEU A 297 -31.85 -9.05 -24.50
CA LEU A 297 -31.22 -8.07 -23.61
C LEU A 297 -30.61 -8.73 -22.37
N ALA A 298 -31.33 -9.67 -21.75
CA ALA A 298 -30.82 -10.42 -20.60
C ALA A 298 -29.57 -11.24 -20.96
N GLY A 299 -29.57 -11.93 -22.11
CA GLY A 299 -28.40 -12.66 -22.60
C GLY A 299 -27.20 -11.76 -22.93
N LEU A 300 -27.44 -10.58 -23.53
CA LEU A 300 -26.40 -9.59 -23.78
C LEU A 300 -25.80 -9.04 -22.49
N LYS A 301 -26.63 -8.78 -21.48
CA LYS A 301 -26.18 -8.33 -20.17
C LYS A 301 -25.32 -9.39 -19.47
N GLN A 302 -25.77 -10.65 -19.46
CA GLN A 302 -24.97 -11.75 -18.90
C GLN A 302 -23.61 -11.88 -19.61
N ALA A 303 -23.60 -11.84 -20.95
CA ALA A 303 -22.36 -11.91 -21.72
C ALA A 303 -21.45 -10.70 -21.44
N PHE A 304 -22.01 -9.51 -21.29
CA PHE A 304 -21.25 -8.33 -20.87
C PHE A 304 -20.65 -8.53 -19.47
N ASP A 305 -21.43 -8.94 -18.48
CA ASP A 305 -20.97 -9.14 -17.10
C ASP A 305 -19.83 -10.17 -17.03
N GLU A 306 -19.93 -11.27 -17.79
CA GLU A 306 -18.87 -12.28 -17.89
C GLU A 306 -17.58 -11.73 -18.52
N LYS A 307 -17.68 -11.00 -19.64
CA LYS A 307 -16.50 -10.42 -20.32
C LYS A 307 -15.88 -9.29 -19.51
N PHE A 308 -16.71 -8.48 -18.86
CA PHE A 308 -16.29 -7.41 -17.98
C PHE A 308 -15.59 -7.97 -16.74
N ALA A 309 -16.17 -8.97 -16.08
CA ALA A 309 -15.54 -9.63 -14.91
C ALA A 309 -14.19 -10.27 -15.22
N VAL A 310 -13.97 -10.76 -16.45
CA VAL A 310 -12.66 -11.25 -16.87
C VAL A 310 -11.66 -10.10 -16.92
N VAL A 311 -11.95 -9.00 -17.63
CA VAL A 311 -11.00 -7.90 -17.79
C VAL A 311 -10.75 -7.13 -16.48
N THR A 312 -11.75 -7.00 -15.61
CA THR A 312 -11.56 -6.34 -14.31
C THR A 312 -10.76 -7.17 -13.30
N ARG A 313 -10.68 -8.50 -13.47
CA ARG A 313 -9.80 -9.34 -12.65
C ARG A 313 -8.32 -9.18 -12.97
N TRP A 314 -7.99 -8.78 -14.20
CA TRP A 314 -6.61 -8.41 -14.57
C TRP A 314 -6.22 -7.01 -14.09
N ASP A 315 -7.20 -6.23 -13.65
CA ASP A 315 -7.06 -4.84 -13.19
C ASP A 315 -6.82 -4.72 -11.68
N SER A 316 -6.65 -5.83 -10.96
CA SER A 316 -6.22 -5.81 -9.56
C SER A 316 -4.71 -5.90 -9.47
N GLU A 317 -4.03 -4.78 -9.23
CA GLU A 317 -2.66 -4.83 -8.69
C GLU A 317 -2.73 -5.41 -7.28
N ALA A 318 -2.01 -6.51 -7.04
CA ALA A 318 -1.71 -6.94 -5.68
C ALA A 318 -0.80 -5.86 -5.05
N GLN A 319 -1.41 -4.82 -4.49
CA GLN A 319 -0.69 -3.85 -3.68
C GLN A 319 -0.14 -4.58 -2.47
N GLY A 320 1.20 -4.72 -2.46
CA GLY A 320 1.94 -5.20 -1.32
C GLY A 320 1.66 -4.33 -0.10
N THR A 321 1.29 -5.03 0.98
CA THR A 321 1.43 -4.62 2.38
C THR A 321 0.72 -3.34 2.83
N SER A 322 -0.52 -3.51 3.29
CA SER A 322 -0.86 -3.05 4.63
C SER A 322 -1.87 -4.03 5.25
N THR A 323 -1.48 -4.62 6.37
CA THR A 323 -2.35 -5.35 7.29
C THR A 323 -3.43 -4.37 7.75
N SER A 324 -4.58 -4.39 7.08
CA SER A 324 -5.78 -3.69 7.52
C SER A 324 -6.66 -4.71 8.25
N PRO A 325 -6.95 -4.52 9.55
CA PRO A 325 -7.96 -5.32 10.22
C PRO A 325 -9.32 -5.10 9.52
N PHE A 326 -10.02 -6.21 9.39
CA PHE A 326 -11.23 -6.48 8.62
C PHE A 326 -12.29 -5.33 8.51
N GLY A 327 -12.90 -5.16 7.34
CA GLY A 327 -13.86 -4.09 7.05
C GLY A 327 -15.35 -4.39 7.29
N GLN A 328 -15.72 -5.59 7.75
CA GLN A 328 -17.13 -5.95 8.03
C GLN A 328 -17.36 -6.32 9.51
N PRO A 329 -18.52 -6.03 10.12
CA PRO A 329 -18.82 -6.54 11.45
C PRO A 329 -19.07 -8.06 11.41
N VAL A 330 -18.69 -8.79 12.47
CA VAL A 330 -18.92 -10.25 12.65
C VAL A 330 -20.37 -10.66 12.33
N TYR A 331 -21.34 -9.79 12.60
CA TYR A 331 -22.74 -9.99 12.23
C TYR A 331 -22.98 -10.32 10.75
N GLN A 332 -22.32 -9.63 9.81
CA GLN A 332 -22.51 -9.84 8.37
C GLN A 332 -21.96 -11.22 7.94
N MET A 333 -20.86 -11.65 8.57
CA MET A 333 -20.28 -12.97 8.35
C MET A 333 -21.19 -14.09 8.87
N ILE A 334 -21.72 -13.93 10.09
CA ILE A 334 -22.67 -14.88 10.69
C ILE A 334 -23.95 -14.97 9.85
N ALA A 335 -24.52 -13.83 9.44
CA ALA A 335 -25.70 -13.81 8.56
C ALA A 335 -25.41 -14.50 7.21
N GLY A 336 -24.21 -14.29 6.65
CA GLY A 336 -23.76 -14.96 5.45
C GLY A 336 -23.60 -16.48 5.60
N ALA A 337 -23.14 -16.96 6.75
CA ALA A 337 -22.98 -18.39 7.06
C ALA A 337 -24.32 -19.08 7.31
N LEU A 338 -25.24 -18.42 8.03
CA LEU A 338 -26.60 -18.92 8.29
C LEU A 338 -27.42 -19.06 6.99
N ARG A 339 -27.20 -18.19 6.00
CA ARG A 339 -27.78 -18.34 4.65
C ARG A 339 -27.15 -19.51 3.88
N LEU A 340 -25.83 -19.69 3.98
CA LEU A 340 -25.13 -20.81 3.31
C LEU A 340 -25.54 -22.18 3.86
N CYS A 341 -25.78 -22.29 5.17
CA CYS A 341 -26.27 -23.52 5.77
C CYS A 341 -27.79 -23.69 5.65
N GLY A 342 -28.51 -22.74 5.04
CA GLY A 342 -29.95 -22.81 4.81
C GLY A 342 -30.83 -22.60 6.06
N ALA A 343 -30.25 -22.15 7.18
CA ALA A 343 -30.99 -21.85 8.40
C ALA A 343 -31.83 -20.55 8.28
N VAL A 344 -31.49 -19.67 7.33
CA VAL A 344 -32.18 -18.40 7.05
C VAL A 344 -32.30 -18.22 5.53
N GLY A 345 -33.44 -17.71 5.05
CA GLY A 345 -33.66 -17.42 3.62
C GLY A 345 -32.71 -16.34 3.09
N ALA A 346 -32.53 -16.30 1.76
CA ALA A 346 -31.57 -15.38 1.10
C ALA A 346 -31.82 -13.88 1.38
N GLN A 347 -33.05 -13.51 1.72
CA GLN A 347 -33.47 -12.14 2.03
C GLN A 347 -33.95 -11.95 3.48
N ASP A 348 -33.94 -13.02 4.29
CA ASP A 348 -34.43 -12.97 5.66
C ASP A 348 -33.36 -12.42 6.62
N VAL A 349 -33.83 -11.74 7.67
CA VAL A 349 -32.99 -11.27 8.77
C VAL A 349 -32.91 -12.38 9.83
N PRO A 350 -31.71 -12.83 10.23
CA PRO A 350 -31.55 -13.85 11.26
C PRO A 350 -32.15 -13.42 12.61
N ARG A 351 -32.86 -14.33 13.29
CA ARG A 351 -33.34 -14.11 14.66
C ARG A 351 -32.17 -14.07 15.65
N LEU A 352 -32.29 -13.26 16.69
CA LEU A 352 -31.22 -13.04 17.68
C LEU A 352 -30.63 -14.34 18.25
N GLY A 353 -31.46 -15.30 18.66
CA GLY A 353 -30.96 -16.58 19.21
C GLY A 353 -30.15 -17.44 18.22
N LEU A 354 -30.39 -17.32 16.90
CA LEU A 354 -29.56 -18.00 15.89
C LEU A 354 -28.18 -17.33 15.76
N VAL A 355 -28.15 -16.01 15.91
CA VAL A 355 -26.91 -15.22 15.84
C VAL A 355 -26.05 -15.48 17.07
N GLU A 356 -26.65 -15.60 18.26
CA GLU A 356 -25.94 -15.92 19.51
C GLU A 356 -25.30 -17.32 19.47
N ASN A 357 -26.04 -18.34 19.03
CA ASN A 357 -25.49 -19.69 18.86
C ASN A 357 -24.36 -19.73 17.83
N ALA A 358 -24.56 -19.07 16.68
CA ALA A 358 -23.54 -18.98 15.64
C ALA A 358 -22.29 -18.23 16.09
N PHE A 359 -22.43 -17.20 16.94
CA PHE A 359 -21.31 -16.47 17.52
C PHE A 359 -20.46 -17.34 18.46
N ILE A 360 -21.10 -18.20 19.27
CA ILE A 360 -20.40 -19.17 20.13
C ILE A 360 -19.61 -20.17 19.27
N SER A 361 -20.25 -20.77 18.26
CA SER A 361 -19.60 -21.73 17.36
C SER A 361 -18.46 -21.12 16.57
N LEU A 362 -18.58 -19.85 16.15
CA LEU A 362 -17.53 -19.09 15.49
C LEU A 362 -16.29 -18.91 16.39
N ASN A 363 -16.48 -18.49 17.64
CA ASN A 363 -15.38 -18.35 18.59
C ASN A 363 -14.70 -19.70 18.88
N ALA A 364 -15.46 -20.78 19.00
CA ALA A 364 -14.93 -22.14 19.19
C ALA A 364 -14.12 -22.62 17.96
N MET A 365 -14.62 -22.36 16.75
CA MET A 365 -13.92 -22.70 15.50
C MET A 365 -12.58 -21.95 15.39
N VAL A 366 -12.56 -20.64 15.65
CA VAL A 366 -11.34 -19.83 15.63
C VAL A 366 -10.30 -20.32 16.65
N GLN A 367 -10.75 -20.68 17.86
CA GLN A 367 -9.87 -21.29 18.87
C GLN A 367 -9.33 -22.66 18.42
N GLY A 368 -10.12 -23.45 17.68
CA GLY A 368 -9.68 -24.69 17.06
C GLY A 368 -8.60 -24.48 15.98
N TRP A 369 -8.74 -23.44 15.15
CA TRP A 369 -7.74 -23.08 14.14
C TRP A 369 -6.44 -22.53 14.73
N GLN A 370 -6.55 -21.81 15.84
CA GLN A 370 -5.37 -21.40 16.61
C GLN A 370 -4.56 -22.62 17.07
N ALA A 371 -5.21 -23.71 17.46
CA ALA A 371 -4.55 -24.94 17.89
C ALA A 371 -3.90 -25.71 16.72
N SER A 372 -4.39 -25.56 15.48
CA SER A 372 -3.84 -26.25 14.31
C SER A 372 -2.59 -25.60 13.73
N GLY A 373 -2.19 -24.43 14.22
CA GLY A 373 -0.92 -23.79 13.87
C GLY A 373 -1.00 -22.72 12.79
N ILE A 374 -2.21 -22.25 12.47
CA ILE A 374 -2.45 -21.22 11.45
C ILE A 374 -2.30 -19.83 12.09
N HIS A 375 -1.20 -19.11 11.86
CA HIS A 375 -0.95 -17.81 12.53
C HIS A 375 0.28 -17.01 12.03
N VAL A 376 0.79 -17.16 10.79
CA VAL A 376 1.98 -16.40 10.36
C VAL A 376 1.70 -14.89 10.27
N TRP A 377 0.48 -14.48 9.90
CA TRP A 377 0.08 -13.06 9.90
C TRP A 377 -0.10 -12.45 11.29
N ALA A 378 -0.07 -13.26 12.35
CA ALA A 378 -0.13 -12.82 13.74
C ALA A 378 1.29 -12.73 14.37
N GLU A 379 2.33 -12.71 13.54
CA GLU A 379 3.70 -12.43 13.98
C GLU A 379 3.89 -10.93 14.22
N GLU A 380 4.33 -10.60 15.42
CA GLU A 380 4.67 -9.24 15.81
C GLU A 380 6.10 -9.17 16.33
N GLU A 381 6.81 -8.10 15.96
CA GLU A 381 8.10 -7.78 16.55
C GLU A 381 7.90 -7.16 17.93
N CYS A 382 8.46 -7.80 18.95
CA CYS A 382 8.36 -7.37 20.34
C CYS A 382 9.74 -7.10 20.93
N THR A 383 9.80 -6.26 21.97
CA THR A 383 11.03 -5.93 22.70
C THR A 383 10.83 -6.21 24.19
N LEU A 384 11.63 -7.13 24.73
CA LEU A 384 11.77 -7.39 26.16
C LEU A 384 12.97 -6.58 26.70
N PHE A 385 12.71 -5.74 27.70
CA PHE A 385 13.76 -4.93 28.33
C PHE A 385 14.46 -5.73 29.45
N LEU A 386 15.78 -5.88 29.32
CA LEU A 386 16.57 -6.68 30.26
C LEU A 386 16.87 -5.91 31.55
N GLN A 387 16.96 -6.65 32.65
CA GLN A 387 17.43 -6.17 33.94
C GLN A 387 18.71 -6.93 34.34
N PRO A 388 19.71 -6.24 34.93
CA PRO A 388 20.92 -6.90 35.38
C PRO A 388 20.61 -8.03 36.36
N GLY A 389 21.19 -9.21 36.11
CA GLY A 389 21.02 -10.41 36.93
C GLY A 389 19.69 -11.16 36.78
N GLN A 390 18.72 -10.63 36.01
CA GLN A 390 17.45 -11.30 35.80
C GLN A 390 17.51 -12.26 34.60
N VAL A 391 17.26 -13.55 34.85
CA VAL A 391 17.34 -14.64 33.86
C VAL A 391 15.97 -15.15 33.40
N ARG A 392 14.90 -14.75 34.09
CA ARG A 392 13.53 -15.20 33.88
C ARG A 392 12.62 -13.99 33.77
N TYR A 393 11.87 -13.92 32.68
CA TYR A 393 10.96 -12.82 32.37
C TYR A 393 9.56 -13.36 32.06
N LEU A 394 8.54 -12.76 32.66
CA LEU A 394 7.14 -13.08 32.45
C LEU A 394 6.58 -12.22 31.30
N ILE A 395 5.81 -12.84 30.40
CA ILE A 395 5.19 -12.20 29.24
C ILE A 395 3.69 -12.44 29.30
N GLY A 396 2.90 -11.38 29.41
CA GLY A 396 1.44 -11.45 29.49
C GLY A 396 0.82 -10.33 30.30
N ALA A 397 -0.52 -10.30 30.29
CA ALA A 397 -1.30 -9.33 31.07
C ALA A 397 -0.98 -9.46 32.57
N GLY A 398 -0.67 -8.34 33.22
CA GLY A 398 -0.30 -8.30 34.64
C GLY A 398 1.15 -8.73 34.95
N SER A 399 1.99 -8.96 33.93
CA SER A 399 3.41 -9.23 34.15
C SER A 399 4.14 -8.04 34.78
N PRO A 400 4.95 -8.25 35.83
CA PRO A 400 5.84 -7.22 36.37
C PRO A 400 7.00 -6.89 35.42
N ASP A 401 7.27 -7.75 34.42
CA ASP A 401 8.36 -7.54 33.47
C ASP A 401 7.90 -6.69 32.29
N ALA A 402 8.84 -5.94 31.72
CA ALA A 402 8.53 -4.95 30.69
C ALA A 402 8.77 -5.51 29.29
N VAL A 403 7.65 -5.76 28.60
CA VAL A 403 7.62 -6.24 27.22
C VAL A 403 6.68 -5.36 26.42
N ALA A 404 7.19 -4.79 25.33
CA ALA A 404 6.45 -3.90 24.45
C ALA A 404 6.36 -4.49 23.03
N VAL A 405 5.25 -4.23 22.35
CA VAL A 405 5.17 -4.40 20.89
C VAL A 405 6.02 -3.29 20.26
N GLY A 406 6.93 -3.65 19.35
CA GLY A 406 7.95 -2.74 18.82
C GLY A 406 7.37 -1.49 18.17
N SER A 407 6.24 -1.62 17.46
CA SER A 407 5.53 -0.51 16.81
C SER A 407 4.85 0.46 17.77
N GLN A 408 4.63 0.06 19.03
CA GLN A 408 3.94 0.86 20.05
C GLN A 408 4.89 1.49 21.06
N CYS A 409 6.18 1.24 20.90
CA CYS A 409 7.22 1.70 21.81
C CYS A 409 7.70 3.09 21.42
N VAL A 410 7.58 4.06 22.34
CA VAL A 410 8.11 5.41 22.18
C VAL A 410 9.38 5.54 23.01
N GLU A 411 10.51 5.80 22.36
CA GLU A 411 11.80 6.03 23.01
C GLU A 411 12.12 7.54 23.04
N THR A 412 12.50 8.05 24.21
CA THR A 412 12.88 9.45 24.44
C THR A 412 14.05 9.51 25.42
N VAL A 413 14.45 10.73 25.80
CA VAL A 413 15.40 10.95 26.90
C VAL A 413 14.82 11.89 27.94
N LEU A 414 15.36 11.84 29.16
CA LEU A 414 15.08 12.83 30.19
C LEU A 414 15.61 14.20 29.76
N ALA A 415 14.78 15.23 29.86
CA ALA A 415 15.11 16.60 29.52
C ALA A 415 15.90 17.32 30.63
N ALA A 416 15.82 16.82 31.86
CA ALA A 416 16.52 17.33 33.03
C ALA A 416 16.77 16.19 34.03
N ASP A 417 17.68 16.42 34.98
CA ASP A 417 17.98 15.46 36.04
C ASP A 417 16.73 15.16 36.88
N GLY A 418 16.48 13.87 37.13
CA GLY A 418 15.48 13.38 38.06
C GLY A 418 16.12 13.00 39.39
N ALA A 419 15.73 13.64 40.48
CA ALA A 419 16.19 13.29 41.83
C ALA A 419 15.43 12.07 42.38
N ALA A 420 16.04 11.39 43.36
CA ALA A 420 15.33 10.37 44.12
C ALA A 420 14.08 10.97 44.80
N ALA A 421 13.01 10.18 44.90
CA ALA A 421 11.69 10.57 45.38
C ALA A 421 10.93 11.61 44.52
N GLN A 422 11.46 12.01 43.36
CA GLN A 422 10.75 12.88 42.42
C GLN A 422 9.62 12.12 41.72
N VAL A 423 8.44 12.77 41.61
CA VAL A 423 7.23 12.21 40.99
C VAL A 423 6.98 12.80 39.60
N THR A 424 7.55 13.95 39.28
CA THR A 424 7.41 14.61 37.98
C THR A 424 8.74 14.67 37.26
N VAL A 425 8.85 14.12 36.05
CA VAL A 425 10.08 14.14 35.25
C VAL A 425 9.84 14.85 33.91
N GLY A 426 10.80 15.63 33.44
CA GLY A 426 10.73 16.24 32.11
C GLY A 426 11.15 15.23 31.06
N ALA A 427 10.27 14.89 30.10
CA ALA A 427 10.59 14.04 28.97
C ALA A 427 9.76 14.46 27.75
N ALA A 428 10.43 14.61 26.60
CA ALA A 428 9.78 15.04 25.36
C ALA A 428 9.42 13.81 24.51
N GLY A 429 8.12 13.56 24.30
CA GLY A 429 7.62 12.52 23.40
C GLY A 429 6.10 12.41 23.42
N ALA A 430 5.53 11.78 22.39
CA ALA A 430 4.09 11.53 22.28
C ALA A 430 3.69 10.35 23.19
N VAL A 431 3.45 10.64 24.46
CA VAL A 431 3.03 9.66 25.48
C VAL A 431 1.75 10.12 26.17
N ALA A 432 0.96 9.19 26.69
CA ALA A 432 -0.32 9.49 27.35
C ALA A 432 -0.41 8.92 28.77
N ALA A 433 -1.36 9.44 29.56
CA ALA A 433 -1.67 8.88 30.87
C ALA A 433 -2.14 7.42 30.75
N GLY A 434 -1.80 6.60 31.73
CA GLY A 434 -2.06 5.16 31.76
C GLY A 434 -0.98 4.29 31.09
N TRP A 435 -0.09 4.86 30.29
CA TRP A 435 0.99 4.12 29.65
C TRP A 435 2.02 3.64 30.67
N ARG A 436 2.67 2.52 30.35
CA ARG A 436 3.80 2.01 31.12
C ARG A 436 5.08 2.72 30.67
N VAL A 437 5.90 3.14 31.62
CA VAL A 437 7.12 3.92 31.38
C VAL A 437 8.31 3.31 32.13
N GLY A 438 9.46 3.24 31.45
CA GLY A 438 10.74 2.76 31.95
C GLY A 438 11.77 3.88 31.90
N ILE A 439 12.46 4.15 33.02
CA ILE A 439 13.48 5.18 33.13
C ILE A 439 14.80 4.53 33.55
N TRP A 440 15.87 4.81 32.81
CA TRP A 440 17.20 4.30 33.12
C TRP A 440 17.81 5.15 34.24
N LEU A 441 18.17 4.49 35.33
CA LEU A 441 18.73 5.12 36.52
C LEU A 441 20.25 5.10 36.50
N ASP A 442 20.88 6.07 37.15
CA ASP A 442 22.34 6.17 37.24
C ASP A 442 22.96 4.98 38.01
N GLY A 443 22.15 4.33 38.84
CA GLY A 443 22.50 3.08 39.56
C GLY A 443 22.51 1.82 38.70
N GLY A 444 22.41 1.92 37.37
CA GLY A 444 22.53 0.79 36.44
C GLY A 444 21.31 -0.14 36.40
N ARG A 445 20.13 0.34 36.82
CA ARG A 445 18.85 -0.41 36.76
C ARG A 445 17.81 0.37 35.97
N VAL A 446 16.78 -0.32 35.48
CA VAL A 446 15.62 0.33 34.85
C VAL A 446 14.47 0.37 35.84
N PHE A 447 13.92 1.55 36.07
CA PHE A 447 12.73 1.73 36.89
C PHE A 447 11.47 1.74 36.03
N TRP A 448 10.56 0.80 36.30
CA TRP A 448 9.29 0.69 35.59
C TRP A 448 8.13 1.16 36.47
N THR A 449 7.30 2.05 35.93
CA THR A 449 6.08 2.55 36.56
C THR A 449 5.03 2.89 35.48
N SER A 450 3.89 3.47 35.86
CA SER A 450 2.90 4.01 34.92
C SER A 450 2.89 5.53 34.94
N ILE A 451 2.43 6.14 33.84
CA ILE A 451 2.24 7.59 33.72
C ILE A 451 0.88 7.94 34.33
N ALA A 452 0.86 8.68 35.43
CA ALA A 452 -0.36 9.14 36.07
C ALA A 452 -1.01 10.31 35.32
N ALA A 453 -0.20 11.25 34.83
CA ALA A 453 -0.65 12.40 34.05
C ALA A 453 0.47 12.96 33.17
N VAL A 454 0.09 13.66 32.09
CA VAL A 454 1.02 14.38 31.20
C VAL A 454 0.60 15.85 31.17
N ALA A 455 1.52 16.76 31.50
CA ALA A 455 1.24 18.20 31.51
C ALA A 455 2.51 19.01 31.20
N GLY A 456 2.41 20.01 30.33
CA GLY A 456 3.47 21.00 30.10
C GLY A 456 4.84 20.45 29.68
N GLY A 457 4.88 19.29 29.00
CA GLY A 457 6.13 18.60 28.63
C GLY A 457 6.77 17.75 29.75
N GLY A 458 6.09 17.60 30.89
CA GLY A 458 6.46 16.72 31.99
C GLY A 458 5.53 15.52 32.14
N LEU A 459 6.09 14.41 32.63
CA LEU A 459 5.40 13.18 33.00
C LEU A 459 5.24 13.14 34.52
N THR A 460 4.02 12.97 35.00
CA THR A 460 3.76 12.63 36.40
C THR A 460 3.74 11.11 36.51
N LEU A 461 4.67 10.55 37.27
CA LEU A 461 4.83 9.11 37.49
C LEU A 461 3.86 8.63 38.58
N ALA A 462 3.35 7.40 38.45
CA ALA A 462 2.51 6.79 39.48
C ALA A 462 3.31 6.39 40.73
N ALA A 463 4.62 6.14 40.58
CA ALA A 463 5.54 5.90 41.68
C ALA A 463 6.77 6.79 41.54
N ALA A 464 7.26 7.31 42.66
CA ALA A 464 8.42 8.19 42.69
C ALA A 464 9.71 7.45 42.29
N LEU A 465 10.66 8.17 41.70
CA LEU A 465 11.96 7.61 41.32
C LEU A 465 12.69 7.03 42.55
N PRO A 466 13.15 5.77 42.50
CA PRO A 466 13.83 5.15 43.64
C PRO A 466 15.31 5.60 43.79
N SER A 467 15.90 6.14 42.73
CA SER A 467 17.24 6.77 42.74
C SER A 467 17.32 7.86 41.68
N ALA A 468 18.43 8.60 41.65
CA ALA A 468 18.66 9.62 40.64
C ALA A 468 18.77 9.04 39.21
N ALA A 469 18.36 9.85 38.23
CA ALA A 469 18.51 9.62 36.81
C ALA A 469 18.97 10.91 36.14
N SER A 470 20.12 10.88 35.47
CA SER A 470 20.71 12.06 34.85
C SER A 470 19.95 12.51 33.59
N ALA A 471 20.05 13.80 33.25
CA ALA A 471 19.56 14.34 31.99
C ALA A 471 20.18 13.58 30.80
N GLY A 472 19.38 13.30 29.78
CA GLY A 472 19.78 12.44 28.68
C GLY A 472 19.63 10.93 28.93
N ALA A 473 19.26 10.50 30.15
CA ALA A 473 18.96 9.10 30.41
C ALA A 473 17.76 8.62 29.57
N ARG A 474 17.82 7.36 29.12
CA ARG A 474 16.80 6.76 28.26
C ARG A 474 15.48 6.66 29.00
N VAL A 475 14.40 7.04 28.32
CA VAL A 475 13.02 6.84 28.75
C VAL A 475 12.30 6.08 27.65
N VAL A 476 11.56 5.05 28.04
CA VAL A 476 10.76 4.25 27.11
C VAL A 476 9.33 4.21 27.63
N ALA A 477 8.35 4.46 26.78
CA ALA A 477 6.95 4.37 27.15
C ALA A 477 6.13 3.59 26.12
N TYR A 478 5.13 2.84 26.57
CA TYR A 478 4.24 2.07 25.71
C TYR A 478 2.85 1.89 26.35
N PRO A 479 1.77 1.80 25.55
CA PRO A 479 0.39 1.86 26.04
C PRO A 479 -0.06 0.65 26.86
N ALA A 480 0.25 -0.57 26.40
CA ALA A 480 -0.23 -1.80 27.04
C ALA A 480 0.87 -2.87 27.06
N PRO A 481 0.92 -3.72 28.11
CA PRO A 481 1.82 -4.86 28.13
C PRO A 481 1.43 -5.87 27.04
N MET A 482 2.44 -6.51 26.48
CA MET A 482 2.27 -7.55 25.47
C MET A 482 1.39 -8.72 25.98
N VAL A 483 0.48 -9.20 25.13
CA VAL A 483 -0.28 -10.43 25.38
C VAL A 483 0.66 -11.64 25.34
N ARG A 484 0.39 -12.67 26.15
CA ARG A 484 1.20 -13.89 26.18
C ARG A 484 1.31 -14.50 24.78
N PRO A 485 2.51 -14.71 24.23
CA PRO A 485 2.67 -15.34 22.92
C PRO A 485 2.49 -16.86 22.98
N LEU A 486 2.09 -17.46 21.86
CA LEU A 486 2.03 -18.92 21.71
C LEU A 486 3.44 -19.49 21.51
N ARG A 487 4.25 -18.80 20.69
CA ARG A 487 5.63 -19.19 20.35
C ARG A 487 6.49 -17.96 20.11
N VAL A 488 7.80 -18.17 20.24
CA VAL A 488 8.85 -17.20 19.90
C VAL A 488 9.83 -17.90 18.96
N PRO A 489 9.61 -17.85 17.63
CA PRO A 489 10.46 -18.55 16.65
C PRO A 489 11.89 -18.00 16.60
N ALA A 490 12.06 -16.68 16.75
CA ALA A 490 13.36 -16.02 16.64
C ALA A 490 13.51 -14.90 17.66
N ALA A 491 14.74 -14.69 18.12
CA ALA A 491 15.10 -13.56 18.96
C ALA A 491 16.50 -13.03 18.61
N ARG A 492 16.70 -11.75 18.88
CA ARG A 492 17.93 -10.99 18.65
C ARG A 492 18.20 -10.09 19.86
N ARG A 493 19.44 -10.03 20.30
CA ARG A 493 19.89 -9.06 21.28
C ARG A 493 19.98 -7.70 20.59
N ARG A 494 19.15 -6.76 21.02
CA ARG A 494 19.18 -5.36 20.56
C ARG A 494 19.99 -4.54 21.56
N GLN A 495 21.23 -4.24 21.22
CA GLN A 495 22.03 -3.29 21.97
C GLN A 495 21.55 -1.87 21.64
N PHE A 496 21.22 -1.10 22.67
CA PHE A 496 20.71 0.25 22.47
C PHE A 496 21.76 1.17 21.84
N ALA A 497 21.31 2.08 20.98
CA ALA A 497 22.16 3.11 20.41
C ALA A 497 22.67 4.08 21.48
N GLY A 498 23.95 4.46 21.41
CA GLY A 498 24.46 5.66 22.09
C GLY A 498 23.90 6.94 21.48
N ALA A 499 24.19 8.10 22.09
CA ALA A 499 23.77 9.40 21.56
C ALA A 499 24.28 9.59 20.11
N GLY A 500 23.36 9.68 19.14
CA GLY A 500 23.69 9.82 17.72
C GLY A 500 24.11 8.52 16.99
N GLY A 501 24.05 7.35 17.65
CA GLY A 501 24.40 6.06 17.06
C GLY A 501 23.18 5.27 16.53
N GLN A 502 23.44 4.10 15.96
CA GLN A 502 22.42 3.13 15.55
C GLN A 502 22.36 1.96 16.55
N ALA A 503 21.19 1.34 16.70
CA ALA A 503 21.05 0.14 17.51
C ALA A 503 21.72 -1.05 16.78
N ILE A 504 22.40 -1.93 17.53
CA ILE A 504 23.04 -3.11 16.97
C ILE A 504 22.22 -4.33 17.36
N GLU A 505 21.84 -5.14 16.37
CA GLU A 505 21.06 -6.36 16.59
C GLU A 505 21.87 -7.61 16.26
N ILE A 506 21.92 -8.53 17.21
CA ILE A 506 22.73 -9.76 17.11
C ILE A 506 21.82 -10.96 17.37
N PRO A 507 21.72 -11.95 16.45
CA PRO A 507 20.88 -13.12 16.65
C PRO A 507 21.19 -13.86 17.95
N LEU A 508 20.14 -14.28 18.66
CA LEU A 508 20.24 -15.18 19.80
C LEU A 508 20.02 -16.62 19.36
N VAL A 509 20.73 -17.55 19.98
CA VAL A 509 20.57 -18.97 19.70
C VAL A 509 19.39 -19.53 20.50
N PRO A 510 18.36 -20.12 19.85
CA PRO A 510 17.27 -20.77 20.57
C PRO A 510 17.77 -22.05 21.24
N MET A 511 17.31 -22.29 22.46
CA MET A 511 17.69 -23.43 23.29
C MET A 511 16.45 -24.25 23.67
N SER A 512 16.61 -25.58 23.79
CA SER A 512 15.54 -26.45 24.27
C SER A 512 15.33 -26.32 25.79
N ARG A 513 14.15 -26.72 26.28
CA ARG A 513 13.87 -26.75 27.73
C ARG A 513 14.90 -27.58 28.50
N LEU A 514 15.30 -28.73 27.94
CA LEU A 514 16.21 -29.68 28.58
C LEU A 514 17.62 -29.11 28.65
N ASP A 515 18.10 -28.51 27.56
CA ASP A 515 19.43 -27.89 27.51
C ASP A 515 19.53 -26.72 28.50
N TYR A 516 18.49 -25.88 28.57
CA TYR A 516 18.45 -24.78 29.53
C TYR A 516 18.44 -25.31 30.97
N ALA A 517 17.69 -26.39 31.25
CA ALA A 517 17.65 -26.99 32.58
C ALA A 517 19.04 -27.51 33.03
N ASN A 518 19.82 -28.07 32.10
CA ASN A 518 21.13 -28.68 32.35
C ASN A 518 22.27 -27.67 32.54
N ILE A 519 22.05 -26.38 32.27
CA ILE A 519 23.08 -25.34 32.51
C ILE A 519 23.32 -25.18 34.03
N PRO A 520 24.55 -25.38 34.52
CA PRO A 520 24.94 -25.00 35.88
C PRO A 520 25.14 -23.47 35.98
N ASN A 521 24.92 -22.91 37.17
CA ASN A 521 25.16 -21.49 37.46
C ASN A 521 24.46 -20.50 36.50
N LYS A 522 23.13 -20.63 36.36
CA LYS A 522 22.31 -19.83 35.43
C LYS A 522 22.39 -18.32 35.64
N THR A 523 22.75 -17.87 36.85
CA THR A 523 22.83 -16.45 37.25
C THR A 523 24.20 -15.81 36.99
N VAL A 524 25.13 -16.52 36.33
CA VAL A 524 26.44 -15.95 35.97
C VAL A 524 26.26 -14.70 35.10
N PRO A 525 26.77 -13.52 35.53
CA PRO A 525 26.69 -12.30 34.75
C PRO A 525 27.45 -12.42 33.44
N GLY A 526 26.85 -11.92 32.36
CA GLY A 526 27.44 -11.90 31.04
C GLY A 526 26.48 -11.28 30.02
N VAL A 527 26.89 -11.34 28.76
CA VAL A 527 26.07 -10.82 27.66
C VAL A 527 25.17 -11.94 27.15
N VAL A 528 23.86 -11.69 27.05
CA VAL A 528 22.88 -12.67 26.58
C VAL A 528 23.21 -13.15 25.17
N THR A 529 23.28 -14.47 24.99
CA THR A 529 23.54 -15.13 23.69
C THR A 529 22.50 -16.19 23.36
N GLN A 530 21.75 -16.68 24.35
CA GLN A 530 20.82 -17.79 24.21
C GLN A 530 19.48 -17.47 24.90
N PHE A 531 18.41 -18.06 24.38
CA PHE A 531 17.07 -17.92 24.97
C PHE A 531 16.25 -19.21 24.86
N PHE A 532 15.26 -19.34 25.75
CA PHE A 532 14.26 -20.41 25.74
C PHE A 532 12.90 -19.82 26.14
N TYR A 533 11.82 -20.20 25.45
CA TYR A 533 10.47 -19.73 25.73
C TYR A 533 9.56 -20.88 26.21
N ASP A 534 8.88 -20.68 27.34
CA ASP A 534 7.90 -21.62 27.91
C ASP A 534 6.50 -21.00 27.98
N PRO A 535 5.54 -21.44 27.14
CA PRO A 535 4.18 -20.92 27.16
C PRO A 535 3.36 -21.51 28.32
N GLN A 536 3.51 -21.01 29.54
CA GLN A 536 2.71 -21.44 30.70
C GLN A 536 1.29 -20.84 30.69
N LEU A 537 0.30 -21.51 31.31
CA LEU A 537 -1.12 -21.16 31.21
C LEU A 537 -1.45 -19.69 31.52
N GLY A 538 -0.87 -19.10 32.57
CA GLY A 538 -1.16 -17.73 33.00
C GLY A 538 -0.29 -16.65 32.33
N ALA A 539 1.00 -16.92 32.15
CA ALA A 539 1.96 -16.01 31.50
C ALA A 539 3.03 -16.83 30.79
N GLY A 540 3.50 -16.36 29.64
CA GLY A 540 4.68 -16.90 28.99
C GLY A 540 5.91 -16.63 29.83
N VAL A 541 6.88 -17.54 29.83
CA VAL A 541 8.16 -17.33 30.52
C VAL A 541 9.29 -17.36 29.51
N LEU A 542 9.97 -16.23 29.32
CA LEU A 542 11.20 -16.17 28.53
C LEU A 542 12.40 -16.28 29.47
N HIS A 543 13.22 -17.28 29.18
CA HIS A 543 14.48 -17.54 29.84
C HIS A 543 15.62 -17.06 28.96
N VAL A 544 16.61 -16.39 29.56
CA VAL A 544 17.82 -15.95 28.87
C VAL A 544 19.06 -16.54 29.54
N TRP A 545 20.12 -16.69 28.75
CA TRP A 545 21.44 -17.05 29.26
C TRP A 545 22.56 -16.44 28.39
N PRO A 546 23.71 -16.07 28.98
CA PRO A 546 23.98 -15.80 30.41
C PRO A 546 23.06 -14.73 31.05
N ALA A 547 23.16 -14.51 32.36
CA ALA A 547 22.39 -13.47 33.04
C ALA A 547 22.89 -12.07 32.60
N PRO A 548 22.02 -11.11 32.22
CA PRO A 548 22.47 -9.79 31.76
C PRO A 548 23.39 -9.11 32.79
N SER A 549 24.56 -8.65 32.36
CA SER A 549 25.49 -7.89 33.20
C SER A 549 25.06 -6.44 33.41
N ASP A 550 24.29 -5.88 32.48
CA ASP A 550 23.87 -4.48 32.42
C ASP A 550 22.45 -4.35 31.85
N ASN A 551 21.96 -3.10 31.81
CA ASN A 551 20.67 -2.70 31.23
C ASN A 551 20.82 -2.02 29.86
N GLY A 552 21.96 -2.18 29.19
CA GLY A 552 22.28 -1.54 27.90
C GLY A 552 21.74 -2.30 26.68
N SER A 553 21.06 -3.43 26.90
CA SER A 553 20.50 -4.26 25.84
C SER A 553 19.07 -4.69 26.15
N ALA A 554 18.32 -4.98 25.10
CA ALA A 554 17.03 -5.65 25.13
C ALA A 554 17.08 -6.95 24.30
N VAL A 555 16.07 -7.77 24.44
CA VAL A 555 15.81 -8.90 23.54
C VAL A 555 14.66 -8.47 22.62
N ALA A 556 14.96 -8.22 21.35
CA ALA A 556 13.94 -8.10 20.33
C ALA A 556 13.59 -9.51 19.82
N PHE A 557 12.33 -9.84 19.68
CA PHE A 557 11.91 -11.18 19.30
C PHE A 557 10.62 -11.15 18.49
N THR A 558 10.51 -12.08 17.56
CA THR A 558 9.29 -12.30 16.79
C THR A 558 8.35 -13.15 17.65
N ALA A 559 7.14 -12.67 17.88
CA ALA A 559 6.16 -13.31 18.72
C ALA A 559 4.94 -13.72 17.91
N GLN A 560 4.56 -14.99 18.00
CA GLN A 560 3.30 -15.47 17.45
C GLN A 560 2.22 -15.24 18.51
N ARG A 561 1.42 -14.18 18.37
CA ARG A 561 0.38 -13.86 19.36
C ARG A 561 -0.86 -14.76 19.19
N PRO A 562 -1.61 -15.03 20.26
CA PRO A 562 -2.88 -15.73 20.15
C PRO A 562 -3.90 -14.90 19.35
N LEU A 563 -4.78 -15.60 18.63
CA LEU A 563 -5.97 -15.00 18.06
C LEU A 563 -6.91 -14.59 19.19
N VAL A 564 -7.37 -13.35 19.17
CA VAL A 564 -8.26 -12.81 20.21
C VAL A 564 -9.69 -13.24 19.90
N PRO A 565 -10.44 -13.79 20.87
CA PRO A 565 -11.86 -14.09 20.65
C PRO A 565 -12.65 -12.80 20.38
N PHE A 566 -13.71 -12.90 19.59
CA PHE A 566 -14.59 -11.77 19.33
C PHE A 566 -15.34 -11.40 20.62
N ALA A 567 -15.31 -10.12 21.00
CA ALA A 567 -15.93 -9.64 22.23
C ALA A 567 -17.45 -9.45 22.06
N ASP A 568 -17.89 -9.08 20.86
CA ASP A 568 -19.28 -8.83 20.51
C ASP A 568 -19.50 -8.94 18.98
N LEU A 569 -20.74 -8.74 18.52
CA LEU A 569 -21.11 -8.83 17.10
C LEU A 569 -20.59 -7.66 16.24
N SER A 570 -20.13 -6.58 16.88
CA SER A 570 -19.47 -5.45 16.22
C SER A 570 -17.96 -5.62 16.12
N SER A 571 -17.41 -6.63 16.80
CA SER A 571 -15.99 -6.94 16.77
C SER A 571 -15.53 -7.17 15.34
N VAL A 572 -14.34 -6.68 15.06
CA VAL A 572 -13.68 -6.83 13.78
C VAL A 572 -12.72 -8.02 13.89
N PRO A 573 -12.87 -9.05 13.05
CA PRO A 573 -11.95 -10.17 13.03
C PRO A 573 -10.52 -9.77 12.73
N ASP A 574 -9.61 -10.29 13.55
CA ASP A 574 -8.18 -10.07 13.46
C ASP A 574 -7.53 -11.06 12.48
N PHE A 575 -8.02 -11.01 11.24
CA PHE A 575 -7.66 -11.87 10.12
C PHE A 575 -7.51 -11.04 8.85
N PRO A 576 -6.61 -11.42 7.92
CA PRO A 576 -6.56 -10.84 6.58
C PRO A 576 -7.88 -11.05 5.82
N ASP A 577 -8.20 -10.17 4.87
CA ASP A 577 -9.48 -10.19 4.14
C ASP A 577 -9.71 -11.48 3.34
N GLU A 578 -8.64 -12.15 2.90
CA GLU A 578 -8.67 -13.42 2.19
C GLU A 578 -9.26 -14.56 3.03
N TRP A 579 -9.22 -14.44 4.36
CA TRP A 579 -9.79 -15.41 5.30
C TRP A 579 -11.30 -15.31 5.44
N LEU A 580 -11.94 -14.26 4.91
CA LEU A 580 -13.39 -14.05 5.03
C LEU A 580 -14.19 -15.22 4.44
N ALA A 581 -13.80 -15.68 3.25
CA ALA A 581 -14.44 -16.83 2.63
C ALA A 581 -14.19 -18.11 3.45
N ALA A 582 -12.96 -18.33 3.94
CA ALA A 582 -12.65 -19.48 4.77
C ALA A 582 -13.50 -19.49 6.05
N MET A 583 -13.56 -18.38 6.78
CA MET A 583 -14.35 -18.24 8.01
C MET A 583 -15.85 -18.46 7.76
N ARG A 584 -16.42 -17.81 6.74
CA ARG A 584 -17.85 -17.90 6.44
C ARG A 584 -18.28 -19.33 6.05
N TRP A 585 -17.49 -20.01 5.21
CA TRP A 585 -17.84 -21.35 4.72
C TRP A 585 -17.60 -22.44 5.77
N ASN A 586 -16.54 -22.34 6.56
CA ASN A 586 -16.29 -23.31 7.64
C ASN A 586 -17.29 -23.12 8.79
N LEU A 587 -17.68 -21.88 9.12
CA LEU A 587 -18.76 -21.65 10.08
C LEU A 587 -20.09 -22.26 9.60
N ALA A 588 -20.40 -22.17 8.30
CA ALA A 588 -21.60 -22.81 7.75
C ALA A 588 -21.57 -24.35 7.88
N VAL A 589 -20.39 -24.98 7.78
CA VAL A 589 -20.20 -26.42 7.99
C VAL A 589 -20.41 -26.81 9.45
N GLU A 590 -19.89 -26.02 10.39
CA GLU A 590 -20.05 -26.23 11.84
C GLU A 590 -21.52 -26.10 12.28
N LEU A 591 -22.24 -25.13 11.71
CA LEU A 591 -23.66 -24.89 12.04
C LEU A 591 -24.60 -25.91 11.38
N TRP A 592 -24.19 -26.54 10.28
CA TRP A 592 -25.09 -27.39 9.49
C TRP A 592 -25.73 -28.55 10.29
N PRO A 593 -25.01 -29.31 11.14
CA PRO A 593 -25.62 -30.38 11.93
C PRO A 593 -26.65 -29.90 12.96
N GLU A 594 -26.51 -28.69 13.50
CA GLU A 594 -27.45 -28.14 14.50
C GLU A 594 -28.79 -27.75 13.84
N TYR A 595 -28.75 -27.20 12.64
CA TYR A 595 -29.94 -26.69 11.94
C TYR A 595 -30.52 -27.65 10.90
N ASN A 596 -29.73 -28.63 10.42
CA ASN A 596 -30.12 -29.58 9.38
C ASN A 596 -29.86 -31.05 9.74
N GLY A 597 -29.35 -31.34 10.95
CA GLY A 597 -29.11 -32.69 11.45
C GLY A 597 -30.39 -33.50 11.69
N SER A 598 -30.26 -34.82 11.59
CA SER A 598 -31.33 -35.81 11.43
C SER A 598 -32.60 -35.57 12.27
N GLY A 599 -33.71 -35.29 11.59
CA GLY A 599 -35.05 -35.27 12.20
C GLY A 599 -36.02 -34.24 11.63
N LYS A 600 -35.55 -33.26 10.86
CA LYS A 600 -36.40 -32.29 10.16
C LYS A 600 -36.14 -32.35 8.65
N MET A 601 -37.23 -32.43 7.88
CA MET A 601 -37.22 -32.49 6.41
C MET A 601 -36.54 -31.24 5.82
N ALA A 602 -35.23 -31.28 5.49
CA ALA A 602 -34.53 -30.29 4.64
C ALA A 602 -33.02 -30.57 4.40
N GLY A 603 -32.34 -31.41 5.19
CA GLY A 603 -30.89 -31.59 5.04
C GLY A 603 -30.51 -32.48 3.86
N ASN A 604 -30.27 -31.92 2.67
CA ASN A 604 -29.66 -32.67 1.56
C ASN A 604 -28.21 -33.03 1.94
N THR A 605 -27.94 -34.31 2.23
CA THR A 605 -26.61 -34.80 2.58
C THR A 605 -25.58 -34.55 1.46
N ALA A 606 -26.02 -34.46 0.20
CA ALA A 606 -25.18 -34.06 -0.92
C ALA A 606 -24.81 -32.56 -0.87
N GLN A 607 -25.72 -31.69 -0.41
CA GLN A 607 -25.42 -30.28 -0.20
C GLN A 607 -24.40 -30.10 0.93
N TYR A 608 -24.49 -30.88 2.00
CA TYR A 608 -23.49 -30.87 3.07
C TYR A 608 -22.12 -31.35 2.59
N ALA A 609 -22.07 -32.36 1.71
CA ALA A 609 -20.83 -32.82 1.11
C ALA A 609 -20.16 -31.74 0.24
N VAL A 610 -20.94 -31.02 -0.58
CA VAL A 610 -20.45 -29.88 -1.38
C VAL A 610 -19.99 -28.74 -0.48
N LEU A 611 -20.75 -28.41 0.57
CA LEU A 611 -20.40 -27.36 1.53
C LEU A 611 -19.07 -27.66 2.23
N LYS A 612 -18.85 -28.92 2.63
CA LYS A 612 -17.57 -29.40 3.18
C LYS A 612 -16.42 -29.28 2.18
N GLN A 613 -16.62 -29.71 0.94
CA GLN A 613 -15.59 -29.66 -0.09
C GLN A 613 -15.15 -28.22 -0.39
N GLU A 614 -16.10 -27.30 -0.54
CA GLU A 614 -15.82 -25.88 -0.73
C GLU A 614 -15.15 -25.27 0.51
N ALA A 615 -15.63 -25.55 1.72
CA ALA A 615 -15.04 -25.03 2.96
C ALA A 615 -13.56 -25.43 3.13
N VAL A 616 -13.23 -26.69 2.80
CA VAL A 616 -11.84 -27.19 2.79
C VAL A 616 -11.01 -26.49 1.71
N SER A 617 -11.57 -26.29 0.51
CA SER A 617 -10.89 -25.58 -0.57
C SER A 617 -10.58 -24.13 -0.18
N ARG A 618 -11.54 -23.39 0.40
CA ARG A 618 -11.32 -22.00 0.86
C ARG A 618 -10.28 -21.91 1.97
N LEU A 619 -10.29 -22.87 2.91
CA LEU A 619 -9.28 -22.94 3.96
C LEU A 619 -7.89 -23.25 3.40
N MET A 620 -7.79 -24.18 2.43
CA MET A 620 -6.52 -24.52 1.78
C MET A 620 -5.94 -23.34 0.99
N VAL A 621 -6.78 -22.56 0.30
CA VAL A 621 -6.36 -21.33 -0.37
C VAL A 621 -5.86 -20.31 0.65
N ALA A 622 -6.60 -20.06 1.73
CA ALA A 622 -6.20 -19.14 2.79
C ALA A 622 -4.87 -19.55 3.46
N GLN A 623 -4.68 -20.86 3.72
CA GLN A 623 -3.42 -21.42 4.21
C GLN A 623 -2.27 -21.36 3.18
N GLY A 624 -2.57 -21.26 1.89
CA GLY A 624 -1.57 -21.05 0.85
C GLY A 624 -0.82 -19.71 0.99
N TRP A 625 -1.51 -18.70 1.52
CA TRP A 625 -0.94 -17.38 1.84
C TRP A 625 -0.17 -17.35 3.17
N ASP A 626 -0.34 -18.38 4.01
CA ASP A 626 0.31 -18.56 5.31
C ASP A 626 1.70 -19.23 5.19
N ARG A 627 2.20 -19.47 3.96
CA ARG A 627 3.53 -20.06 3.71
C ARG A 627 4.51 -18.96 3.30
N GLU A 628 5.59 -18.81 4.05
CA GLU A 628 6.74 -18.01 3.60
C GLU A 628 7.28 -18.61 2.29
N SER A 629 7.33 -17.81 1.22
CA SER A 629 8.05 -18.17 0.00
C SER A 629 9.55 -17.99 0.22
N GLN A 630 10.15 -18.84 1.06
CA GLN A 630 11.60 -18.99 1.10
C GLN A 630 12.01 -20.42 0.72
N SER A 631 12.88 -20.46 -0.29
CA SER A 631 13.57 -21.65 -0.75
C SER A 631 14.39 -22.24 0.40
N VAL A 632 14.00 -23.42 0.88
CA VAL A 632 14.93 -24.29 1.60
C VAL A 632 16.00 -24.71 0.58
N LEU A 633 17.15 -24.04 0.59
CA LEU A 633 18.36 -24.64 0.05
C LEU A 633 18.66 -25.84 0.95
N PHE A 634 18.16 -27.01 0.54
CA PHE A 634 18.66 -28.28 1.02
C PHE A 634 20.14 -28.36 0.61
N GLY A 635 21.04 -28.11 1.55
CA GLY A 635 22.40 -28.64 1.45
C GLY A 635 22.33 -30.16 1.58
N ALA A 636 22.35 -30.85 0.45
CA ALA A 636 22.41 -32.31 0.41
C ALA A 636 23.82 -32.80 0.82
N GLY A 637 23.87 -33.63 1.88
CA GLY A 637 24.78 -34.77 1.98
C GLY A 637 26.14 -34.56 2.64
N ALA A 638 26.27 -34.98 3.90
CA ALA A 638 27.16 -36.08 4.32
C ALA A 638 27.07 -36.30 5.83
N GLY A 639 26.20 -37.20 6.28
CA GLY A 639 26.44 -37.92 7.53
C GLY A 639 27.58 -38.92 7.29
N PRO A 640 28.55 -39.08 8.22
CA PRO A 640 29.63 -40.03 8.04
C PRO A 640 29.08 -41.45 8.27
N ALA A 641 28.77 -42.16 7.18
CA ALA A 641 28.57 -43.59 7.22
C ALA A 641 29.94 -44.28 7.29
N GLY A 642 30.19 -44.98 8.40
CA GLY A 642 31.00 -46.19 8.46
C GLY A 642 32.52 -46.03 8.50
N ARG A 643 33.10 -46.30 9.68
CA ARG A 643 34.24 -47.22 9.76
C ARG A 643 33.94 -48.26 10.83
N ALA A 644 34.11 -49.52 10.41
CA ALA A 644 34.00 -50.73 11.19
C ALA A 644 34.99 -50.75 12.37
N GLY A 645 34.61 -51.47 13.43
CA GLY A 645 35.37 -51.73 14.64
C GLY A 645 34.43 -52.15 15.76
#